data_AF-A0A355ST29-F1
#
_entry.id   AF-A0A355ST29-F1
#
_cell.length_a   1.000
_cell.length_b   1.000
_cell.length_c   1.000
_cell.angle_alpha   90.00
_cell.angle_beta   90.00
_cell.angle_gamma   90.00
#
_symmetry.space_group_name_H-M   'P 1'
#
loop_
_entity.id
_entity.type
_entity.pdbx_description
1 polymer ?
#
loop_
_entity_poly.entity_id
_entity_poly.type
_entity_poly.pdbx_seq_one_letter_code
_entity_poly.pdbx_strand_id
1 'polypeptide(L)'
;MVARYALSSLLTLFLVQSAQAQRATQEIQLKAGWNAVWLEVEPVYEVGDMIRNGILDPADDEVLSANDSRIGQAKAPQDVFTDASIQRVATPTQLAGLAEFFGNQTEGTAIYNQADWELYLRDDPADLTDLVMVRGSRPFLLYVADNTPTFPLQISGTARFYRPSWIPDRYNLIGFGIVESISFHDFFAASNGAHPVSQIYALAVNGNWERVSPSDLIEANTAYWIFSSGPSVYMGPVAVDFDGAIVGEFHFGGPVDALSVDLAPDDLMLDLQEIVFTNLDPVGNATPKMELITAAPGAGNLELHVVHPKQDSLRYIRGNQIDSAANDGQSAALGETVNAGSSRVLTMGAMRNWSTGTVGRTNLYRLHTGGGNAVWLPISADQGALQNSADLLPKSDAASVAGLWVGEVIVDGVTSIVENGASVRPTAGVAPLRLILHSDQSGTVRLLSQVTVMQTKSADPEITPEPVLVVDHAQIPYFEGIEERDGKRVGLRIESVAYDMPRKLDPTAQADLVAKAAVAVPPVSLTSETDVMNYVISSQLRPSTLEEDYHFSHLLEGALGVGKTVRTSSGAPLVLDPFHRSNPFRHAYHHQHARGSHVTRELKILFNAEQPIADRLFGKYHETLHGVAKSNLQLSGRVEFSRLSPIVKLEGLN
;
A
#
# COMPACT_ATOMS: atom_id res chain seq x y z
N MET A 1 56.37 31.28 17.27
CA MET A 1 56.29 30.45 16.05
C MET A 1 55.63 29.15 16.43
N VAL A 2 54.69 28.69 15.60
CA VAL A 2 53.91 27.43 15.68
C VAL A 2 52.70 27.46 16.63
N ALA A 3 51.54 27.79 16.05
CA ALA A 3 50.22 27.51 16.58
C ALA A 3 49.81 26.06 16.21
N ARG A 4 49.25 25.34 17.18
CA ARG A 4 48.72 23.98 17.04
C ARG A 4 47.32 24.04 16.43
N TYR A 5 47.09 23.32 15.33
CA TYR A 5 45.76 23.02 14.81
C TYR A 5 45.38 21.58 15.18
N ALA A 6 44.27 21.46 15.91
CA ALA A 6 43.56 20.21 16.14
C ALA A 6 42.67 19.93 14.93
N LEU A 7 42.86 18.78 14.28
CA LEU A 7 41.97 18.28 13.24
C LEU A 7 40.90 17.41 13.92
N SER A 8 39.76 18.00 14.25
CA SER A 8 38.57 17.24 14.65
C SER A 8 37.94 16.67 13.38
N SER A 9 37.96 15.34 13.25
CA SER A 9 37.24 14.62 12.19
C SER A 9 35.75 14.69 12.51
N LEU A 10 35.02 15.46 11.70
CA LEU A 10 33.56 15.56 11.74
C LEU A 10 32.99 14.31 11.07
N LEU A 11 32.82 13.23 11.84
CA LEU A 11 32.09 12.04 11.41
C LEU A 11 30.61 12.43 11.31
N THR A 12 30.15 12.70 10.10
CA THR A 12 28.74 12.95 9.80
C THR A 12 28.00 11.62 9.93
N LEU A 13 27.33 11.43 11.06
CA LEU A 13 26.31 10.38 11.22
C LEU A 13 25.19 10.67 10.20
N PHE A 14 25.19 9.98 9.07
CA PHE A 14 23.96 9.75 8.33
C PHE A 14 23.13 8.76 9.14
N LEU A 15 22.29 9.31 10.03
CA LEU A 15 21.19 8.56 10.62
C LEU A 15 20.27 8.13 9.48
N VAL A 16 20.30 6.84 9.16
CA VAL A 16 19.30 6.20 8.31
C VAL A 16 17.99 6.27 9.08
N GLN A 17 17.15 7.26 8.77
CA GLN A 17 15.77 7.33 9.26
C GLN A 17 14.98 6.25 8.51
N SER A 18 14.94 5.04 9.06
CA SER A 18 13.99 4.01 8.68
C SER A 18 12.56 4.49 8.95
N ALA A 19 11.60 4.00 8.15
CA ALA A 19 10.20 4.40 8.11
C ALA A 19 9.49 4.32 9.48
N GLN A 20 9.57 5.38 10.28
CA GLN A 20 8.96 5.46 11.62
C GLN A 20 7.45 5.76 11.59
N ALA A 21 6.89 5.98 10.41
CA ALA A 21 5.71 6.79 10.25
C ALA A 21 4.37 6.07 10.54
N GLN A 22 4.42 4.76 10.77
CA GLN A 22 3.31 3.93 11.22
C GLN A 22 3.55 3.36 12.64
N ARG A 23 4.52 3.89 13.37
CA ARG A 23 4.88 3.38 14.69
C ARG A 23 4.07 4.06 15.79
N ALA A 24 3.64 3.27 16.77
CA ALA A 24 3.16 3.76 18.05
C ALA A 24 3.76 2.93 19.19
N THR A 25 3.81 3.53 20.37
CA THR A 25 4.22 2.86 21.60
C THR A 25 3.02 2.71 22.52
N GLN A 26 2.77 1.48 22.96
CA GLN A 26 1.76 1.14 23.94
C GLN A 26 2.43 0.87 25.28
N GLU A 27 2.02 1.61 26.32
CA GLU A 27 2.45 1.37 27.69
C GLU A 27 1.41 0.54 28.43
N ILE A 28 1.81 -0.64 28.92
CA ILE A 28 0.92 -1.59 29.60
C ILE A 28 1.41 -1.79 31.03
N GLN A 29 0.55 -1.52 32.01
CA GLN A 29 0.88 -1.72 33.42
C GLN A 29 0.65 -3.18 33.81
N LEU A 30 1.73 -3.92 34.07
CA LEU A 30 1.68 -5.33 34.45
C LEU A 30 1.81 -5.51 35.96
N LYS A 31 1.01 -6.43 36.52
CA LYS A 31 1.00 -6.81 37.93
C LYS A 31 1.49 -8.25 38.07
N ALA A 32 1.95 -8.65 39.27
CA ALA A 32 2.20 -10.06 39.55
C ALA A 32 0.96 -10.93 39.29
N GLY A 33 1.17 -12.16 38.83
CA GLY A 33 0.11 -13.08 38.44
C GLY A 33 -0.31 -12.94 36.99
N TRP A 34 -1.53 -13.39 36.67
CA TRP A 34 -2.06 -13.33 35.30
C TRP A 34 -2.61 -11.94 34.96
N ASN A 35 -2.26 -11.45 33.77
CA ASN A 35 -2.74 -10.19 33.19
C ASN A 35 -3.41 -10.50 31.84
N ALA A 36 -4.59 -9.95 31.59
CA ALA A 36 -5.27 -10.06 30.30
C ALA A 36 -5.07 -8.76 29.51
N VAL A 37 -4.22 -8.80 28.49
CA VAL A 37 -3.73 -7.62 27.77
C VAL A 37 -4.34 -7.58 26.38
N TRP A 38 -4.79 -6.40 25.96
CA TRP A 38 -5.12 -6.11 24.57
C TRP A 38 -3.96 -5.36 23.93
N LEU A 39 -3.24 -6.04 23.03
CA LEU A 39 -2.12 -5.46 22.30
C LEU A 39 -2.63 -4.84 21.00
N GLU A 40 -2.55 -3.52 20.86
CA GLU A 40 -3.01 -2.81 19.66
C GLU A 40 -1.95 -2.74 18.57
N VAL A 41 -0.68 -2.57 18.96
CA VAL A 41 0.46 -2.41 18.04
C VAL A 41 1.12 -3.75 17.72
N GLU A 42 1.59 -3.93 16.49
CA GLU A 42 2.31 -5.13 16.06
C GLU A 42 3.83 -4.89 16.19
N PRO A 43 4.52 -5.53 17.14
CA PRO A 43 5.96 -5.35 17.29
C PRO A 43 6.66 -5.95 16.07
N VAL A 44 7.46 -5.15 15.34
CA VAL A 44 8.26 -5.65 14.22
C VAL A 44 9.72 -5.26 14.36
N TYR A 45 10.63 -6.12 13.89
CA TYR A 45 12.07 -5.92 14.00
C TYR A 45 12.57 -4.68 13.25
N GLU A 46 13.50 -3.97 13.87
CA GLU A 46 14.17 -2.77 13.37
C GLU A 46 15.69 -2.90 13.38
N VAL A 47 16.34 -2.01 12.64
CA VAL A 47 17.79 -1.93 12.60
C VAL A 47 18.30 -1.56 13.98
N GLY A 48 19.22 -2.35 14.52
CA GLY A 48 19.73 -2.17 15.86
C GLY A 48 18.95 -2.90 16.95
N ASP A 49 17.83 -3.57 16.64
CA ASP A 49 17.19 -4.48 17.58
C ASP A 49 18.13 -5.65 17.94
N MET A 50 18.08 -6.05 19.20
CA MET A 50 18.79 -7.23 19.70
C MET A 50 17.87 -8.45 19.64
N ILE A 51 18.31 -9.49 18.93
CA ILE A 51 17.67 -10.80 18.84
C ILE A 51 18.24 -11.71 19.92
N ARG A 52 17.36 -12.33 20.69
CA ARG A 52 17.73 -13.35 21.67
C ARG A 52 17.63 -14.74 21.04
N ASN A 53 18.74 -15.24 20.54
CA ASN A 53 18.83 -16.54 19.85
C ASN A 53 18.83 -17.73 20.83
N GLY A 54 19.15 -17.51 22.11
CA GLY A 54 19.12 -18.53 23.17
C GLY A 54 18.70 -17.95 24.53
N ILE A 55 17.77 -18.61 25.21
CA ILE A 55 17.28 -18.19 26.55
C ILE A 55 18.42 -18.25 27.61
N LEU A 56 19.40 -19.13 27.40
CA LEU A 56 20.44 -19.44 28.39
C LEU A 56 21.87 -19.03 27.97
N ASP A 57 22.06 -18.57 26.73
CA ASP A 57 23.37 -18.14 26.23
C ASP A 57 23.31 -16.74 25.60
N PRO A 58 23.51 -15.68 26.40
CA PRO A 58 23.55 -14.31 25.90
C PRO A 58 24.70 -14.05 24.91
N ALA A 59 25.66 -14.97 24.75
CA ALA A 59 26.74 -14.82 23.78
C ALA A 59 26.29 -15.04 22.33
N ASP A 60 25.12 -15.67 22.12
CA ASP A 60 24.52 -15.90 20.80
C ASP A 60 23.57 -14.77 20.37
N ASP A 61 23.37 -13.74 21.20
CA ASP A 61 22.54 -12.59 20.87
C ASP A 61 23.13 -11.80 19.70
N GLU A 62 22.26 -11.40 18.76
CA GLU A 62 22.66 -10.70 17.55
C GLU A 62 22.00 -9.31 17.49
N VAL A 63 22.72 -8.31 17.00
CA VAL A 63 22.15 -6.99 16.68
C VAL A 63 21.85 -6.91 15.19
N LEU A 64 20.59 -6.62 14.85
CA LEU A 64 20.15 -6.57 13.46
C LEU A 64 20.81 -5.44 12.67
N SER A 65 21.38 -5.79 11.52
CA SER A 65 21.92 -4.82 10.56
C SER A 65 20.86 -4.32 9.58
N ALA A 66 21.16 -3.23 8.85
CA ALA A 66 20.20 -2.60 7.91
C ALA A 66 19.75 -3.51 6.76
N ASN A 67 20.51 -4.56 6.43
CA ASN A 67 20.22 -5.49 5.34
C ASN A 67 19.65 -6.82 5.83
N ASP A 68 19.31 -6.94 7.12
CA ASP A 68 18.78 -8.18 7.67
C ASP A 68 17.35 -8.44 7.16
N SER A 69 17.10 -9.67 6.72
CA SER A 69 15.81 -10.10 6.16
C SER A 69 14.64 -10.08 7.16
N ARG A 70 14.93 -10.07 8.47
CA ARG A 70 13.93 -10.01 9.55
C ARG A 70 13.36 -8.62 9.76
N ILE A 71 14.05 -7.56 9.29
CA ILE A 71 13.57 -6.17 9.43
C ILE A 71 12.17 -6.04 8.84
N GLY A 72 11.25 -5.48 9.63
CA GLY A 72 9.83 -5.34 9.27
C GLY A 72 8.97 -6.58 9.53
N GLN A 73 9.54 -7.72 9.92
CA GLN A 73 8.79 -8.92 10.32
C GLN A 73 8.39 -8.85 11.81
N ALA A 74 7.28 -9.50 12.16
CA ALA A 74 6.80 -9.57 13.53
C ALA A 74 7.83 -10.19 14.48
N LYS A 75 7.99 -9.60 15.66
CA LYS A 75 8.97 -10.05 16.66
C LYS A 75 8.53 -11.37 17.32
N ALA A 76 9.50 -12.21 17.65
CA ALA A 76 9.28 -13.38 18.50
C ALA A 76 8.96 -12.96 19.95
N PRO A 77 8.23 -13.78 20.74
CA PRO A 77 7.83 -13.43 22.10
C PRO A 77 9.00 -13.07 23.02
N GLN A 78 10.12 -13.78 22.94
CA GLN A 78 11.31 -13.52 23.75
C GLN A 78 11.94 -12.14 23.50
N ASP A 79 11.72 -11.57 22.32
CA ASP A 79 12.24 -10.25 21.92
C ASP A 79 11.28 -9.11 22.21
N VAL A 80 9.99 -9.42 22.39
CA VAL A 80 8.96 -8.45 22.84
C VAL A 80 8.91 -8.40 24.36
N PHE A 81 8.72 -9.56 25.00
CA PHE A 81 8.57 -9.68 26.44
C PHE A 81 9.94 -9.92 27.07
N THR A 82 10.77 -8.88 27.10
CA THR A 82 12.18 -9.00 27.51
C THR A 82 12.38 -9.08 29.02
N ASP A 83 11.40 -8.65 29.81
CA ASP A 83 11.46 -8.72 31.27
C ASP A 83 11.39 -10.18 31.76
N ALA A 84 12.40 -10.61 32.50
CA ALA A 84 12.54 -11.98 32.99
C ALA A 84 11.41 -12.41 33.94
N SER A 85 10.68 -11.47 34.54
CA SER A 85 9.52 -11.77 35.38
C SER A 85 8.31 -12.25 34.58
N ILE A 86 8.24 -11.98 33.27
CA ILE A 86 7.18 -12.52 32.40
C ILE A 86 7.56 -13.95 32.02
N GLN A 87 6.90 -14.93 32.63
CA GLN A 87 7.27 -16.34 32.50
C GLN A 87 6.46 -17.08 31.45
N ARG A 88 5.20 -16.67 31.22
CA ARG A 88 4.30 -17.32 30.27
C ARG A 88 3.51 -16.29 29.49
N VAL A 89 3.31 -16.57 28.20
CA VAL A 89 2.52 -15.75 27.29
C VAL A 89 1.61 -16.68 26.52
N ALA A 90 0.31 -16.43 26.55
CA ALA A 90 -0.65 -17.21 25.78
C ALA A 90 -1.58 -16.30 24.96
N THR A 91 -1.99 -16.75 23.79
CA THR A 91 -2.99 -16.06 22.95
C THR A 91 -3.88 -17.08 22.24
N PRO A 92 -5.18 -16.82 22.05
CA PRO A 92 -6.02 -17.71 21.26
C PRO A 92 -5.53 -17.81 19.82
N THR A 93 -5.55 -19.01 19.25
CA THR A 93 -5.28 -19.23 17.82
C THR A 93 -6.25 -18.45 16.94
N GLN A 94 -5.79 -18.03 15.76
CA GLN A 94 -6.70 -17.43 14.78
C GLN A 94 -7.56 -18.52 14.16
N LEU A 95 -8.88 -18.40 14.32
CA LEU A 95 -9.81 -19.26 13.60
C LEU A 95 -9.77 -18.85 12.12
N ALA A 96 -9.06 -19.62 11.31
CA ALA A 96 -9.00 -19.45 9.86
C ALA A 96 -10.00 -20.42 9.19
N GLY A 97 -11.12 -19.89 8.66
CA GLY A 97 -11.91 -20.57 7.61
C GLY A 97 -13.43 -20.64 7.81
N LEU A 98 -14.14 -20.74 6.68
CA LEU A 98 -15.61 -20.84 6.52
C LEU A 98 -16.22 -22.17 7.01
N ALA A 99 -15.52 -22.97 7.82
CA ALA A 99 -15.88 -24.36 8.11
C ALA A 99 -16.72 -24.58 9.38
N GLU A 100 -17.15 -23.52 10.09
CA GLU A 100 -17.91 -23.67 11.36
C GLU A 100 -19.46 -23.65 11.20
N PHE A 101 -20.00 -23.84 10.00
CA PHE A 101 -21.46 -23.86 9.77
C PHE A 101 -22.14 -25.17 10.20
N PHE A 102 -21.99 -25.63 11.45
CA PHE A 102 -22.94 -26.57 12.06
C PHE A 102 -23.06 -26.34 13.57
N GLY A 103 -24.06 -25.56 13.98
CA GLY A 103 -24.44 -25.31 15.38
C GLY A 103 -25.11 -26.50 16.09
N ASN A 104 -24.73 -27.74 15.76
CA ASN A 104 -25.06 -28.96 16.49
C ASN A 104 -24.22 -30.12 15.95
N GLN A 105 -22.97 -30.25 16.39
CA GLN A 105 -22.18 -31.46 16.18
C GLN A 105 -22.40 -32.43 17.35
N THR A 106 -22.66 -33.68 17.02
CA THR A 106 -22.81 -34.78 17.99
C THR A 106 -21.41 -35.16 18.50
N GLU A 107 -21.28 -35.52 19.78
CA GLU A 107 -20.01 -35.95 20.40
C GLU A 107 -19.27 -36.95 19.49
N GLY A 108 -18.08 -36.59 18.99
CA GLY A 108 -17.16 -37.57 18.40
C GLY A 108 -16.38 -37.22 17.12
N THR A 109 -16.57 -36.07 16.46
CA THR A 109 -15.81 -35.74 15.23
C THR A 109 -15.30 -34.30 15.21
N ALA A 110 -14.23 -34.03 15.95
CA ALA A 110 -13.43 -32.82 15.79
C ALA A 110 -12.16 -33.17 15.00
N ILE A 111 -12.05 -32.74 13.74
CA ILE A 111 -10.85 -33.02 12.93
C ILE A 111 -10.14 -31.75 12.44
N TYR A 112 -10.75 -30.56 12.43
CA TYR A 112 -10.03 -29.32 12.08
C TYR A 112 -10.59 -28.09 12.82
N ASN A 113 -9.69 -27.33 13.48
CA ASN A 113 -9.90 -26.13 14.32
C ASN A 113 -10.69 -26.33 15.62
N GLN A 114 -10.04 -26.85 16.67
CA GLN A 114 -10.49 -26.57 18.04
C GLN A 114 -10.00 -25.18 18.47
N ALA A 115 -10.60 -24.64 19.54
CA ALA A 115 -10.16 -23.42 20.20
C ALA A 115 -8.80 -23.64 20.89
N ASP A 116 -7.74 -23.73 20.09
CA ASP A 116 -6.39 -23.96 20.56
C ASP A 116 -5.75 -22.63 20.99
N TRP A 117 -4.79 -22.71 21.90
CA TRP A 117 -4.03 -21.56 22.39
C TRP A 117 -2.59 -21.68 21.93
N GLU A 118 -2.04 -20.58 21.43
CA GLU A 118 -0.59 -20.44 21.22
C GLU A 118 0.03 -20.03 22.56
N LEU A 119 1.06 -20.73 23.00
CA LEU A 119 1.76 -20.60 24.26
C LEU A 119 3.26 -20.38 24.02
N TYR A 120 3.82 -19.45 24.78
CA TYR A 120 5.26 -19.27 24.97
C TYR A 120 5.59 -19.42 26.44
N LEU A 121 6.59 -20.24 26.74
CA LEU A 121 7.12 -20.50 28.06
C LEU A 121 8.59 -20.11 28.08
N ARG A 122 8.99 -19.22 29.00
CA ARG A 122 10.36 -18.67 29.02
C ARG A 122 11.42 -19.74 29.30
N ASP A 123 11.20 -20.62 30.26
CA ASP A 123 12.23 -21.54 30.78
C ASP A 123 12.02 -23.02 30.38
N ASP A 124 11.07 -23.30 29.48
CA ASP A 124 10.70 -24.65 29.05
C ASP A 124 11.27 -25.00 27.66
N PRO A 125 11.42 -26.30 27.33
CA PRO A 125 11.93 -26.72 26.02
C PRO A 125 11.09 -26.20 24.86
N ALA A 126 11.74 -25.91 23.73
CA ALA A 126 11.12 -25.36 22.52
C ALA A 126 9.88 -26.15 22.03
N ASP A 127 9.82 -27.46 22.34
CA ASP A 127 8.72 -28.35 21.96
C ASP A 127 7.38 -28.06 22.69
N LEU A 128 7.42 -27.25 23.77
CA LEU A 128 6.23 -26.81 24.52
C LEU A 128 5.79 -25.38 24.19
N THR A 129 6.55 -24.69 23.33
CA THR A 129 6.25 -23.34 22.85
C THR A 129 5.83 -23.40 21.39
N ASP A 130 4.62 -22.95 21.09
CA ASP A 130 4.06 -22.86 19.73
C ASP A 130 3.67 -21.42 19.34
N LEU A 131 3.75 -20.47 20.26
CA LEU A 131 3.68 -19.04 19.94
C LEU A 131 5.02 -18.57 19.34
N VAL A 132 5.07 -18.46 18.01
CA VAL A 132 6.30 -18.10 17.28
C VAL A 132 6.45 -16.58 17.08
N MET A 133 5.35 -15.83 17.01
CA MET A 133 5.38 -14.39 16.71
C MET A 133 4.30 -13.64 17.48
N VAL A 134 4.62 -12.43 17.94
CA VAL A 134 3.66 -11.52 18.59
C VAL A 134 3.04 -10.61 17.54
N ARG A 135 1.71 -10.63 17.44
CA ARG A 135 0.95 -9.80 16.50
C ARG A 135 0.06 -8.79 17.21
N GLY A 136 -0.15 -7.64 16.58
CA GLY A 136 -1.01 -6.58 17.10
C GLY A 136 -2.50 -6.81 16.81
N SER A 137 -3.35 -5.99 17.44
CA SER A 137 -4.81 -6.11 17.43
C SER A 137 -5.31 -7.46 17.96
N ARG A 138 -4.69 -7.92 19.06
CA ARG A 138 -4.90 -9.26 19.62
C ARG A 138 -4.85 -9.29 21.15
N PRO A 139 -5.54 -10.25 21.77
CA PRO A 139 -5.45 -10.45 23.21
C PRO A 139 -4.27 -11.36 23.57
N PHE A 140 -3.65 -11.10 24.72
CA PHE A 140 -2.61 -11.93 25.32
C PHE A 140 -2.89 -12.14 26.80
N LEU A 141 -2.63 -13.34 27.31
CA LEU A 141 -2.54 -13.64 28.73
C LEU A 141 -1.07 -13.70 29.12
N LEU A 142 -0.65 -12.83 30.03
CA LEU A 142 0.73 -12.76 30.50
C LEU A 142 0.78 -13.18 31.96
N TYR A 143 1.55 -14.23 32.27
CA TYR A 143 1.85 -14.58 33.65
C TYR A 143 3.17 -13.94 34.08
N VAL A 144 3.07 -13.04 35.04
CA VAL A 144 4.19 -12.39 35.72
C VAL A 144 4.46 -13.12 37.02
N ALA A 145 5.72 -13.40 37.32
CA ALA A 145 6.15 -14.09 38.53
C ALA A 145 5.52 -13.49 39.80
N ASP A 146 5.16 -14.36 40.74
CA ASP A 146 4.55 -13.96 42.00
C ASP A 146 5.48 -13.01 42.77
N ASN A 147 4.90 -12.02 43.45
CA ASN A 147 5.60 -10.97 44.22
C ASN A 147 6.42 -9.96 43.40
N THR A 148 6.34 -9.97 42.06
CA THR A 148 6.91 -8.90 41.23
C THR A 148 6.12 -7.58 41.43
N PRO A 149 6.78 -6.45 41.76
CA PRO A 149 6.12 -5.15 41.83
C PRO A 149 5.50 -4.76 40.49
N THR A 150 4.39 -4.01 40.50
CA THR A 150 3.80 -3.48 39.25
C THR A 150 4.81 -2.68 38.44
N PHE A 151 4.88 -2.91 37.13
CA PHE A 151 5.81 -2.21 36.25
C PHE A 151 5.20 -1.91 34.86
N PRO A 152 5.67 -0.83 34.18
CA PRO A 152 5.28 -0.54 32.81
C PRO A 152 6.03 -1.43 31.81
N LEU A 153 5.30 -2.14 30.97
CA LEU A 153 5.80 -2.78 29.76
C LEU A 153 5.57 -1.85 28.56
N GLN A 154 6.65 -1.38 27.94
CA GLN A 154 6.61 -0.54 26.74
C GLN A 154 6.74 -1.42 25.51
N ILE A 155 5.76 -1.36 24.61
CA ILE A 155 5.79 -2.08 23.34
C ILE A 155 5.63 -1.09 22.20
N SER A 156 6.68 -0.95 21.39
CA SER A 156 6.63 -0.18 20.15
C SER A 156 6.38 -1.11 18.97
N GLY A 157 5.47 -0.70 18.08
CA GLY A 157 5.04 -1.54 16.97
C GLY A 157 4.35 -0.75 15.87
N THR A 158 4.08 -1.44 14.76
CA THR A 158 3.28 -0.92 13.66
C THR A 158 1.81 -0.92 14.07
N ALA A 159 1.14 0.22 13.96
CA ALA A 159 -0.28 0.34 14.23
C ALA A 159 -1.10 0.26 12.93
N ARG A 160 -2.31 -0.30 12.99
CA ARG A 160 -3.21 -0.41 11.83
C ARG A 160 -4.64 -0.14 12.24
N PHE A 161 -5.46 0.32 11.29
CA PHE A 161 -6.90 0.27 11.50
C PHE A 161 -7.30 -1.18 11.72
N TYR A 162 -8.12 -1.41 12.74
CA TYR A 162 -8.64 -2.72 13.08
C TYR A 162 -10.07 -2.60 13.56
N ARG A 163 -10.96 -3.34 12.89
CA ARG A 163 -12.32 -3.58 13.30
C ARG A 163 -12.40 -4.92 14.04
N PRO A 164 -12.96 -4.93 15.26
CA PRO A 164 -13.28 -6.15 15.99
C PRO A 164 -13.98 -7.20 15.13
N SER A 165 -13.46 -8.43 15.14
CA SER A 165 -14.13 -9.59 14.55
C SER A 165 -14.84 -10.37 15.65
N TRP A 166 -16.15 -10.53 15.51
CA TRP A 166 -16.98 -11.27 16.45
C TRP A 166 -17.33 -12.64 15.88
N ILE A 167 -17.15 -13.66 16.68
CA ILE A 167 -17.68 -14.98 16.37
C ILE A 167 -19.04 -15.09 17.09
N PRO A 168 -20.11 -15.38 16.35
CA PRO A 168 -21.46 -15.42 16.90
C PRO A 168 -21.63 -16.56 17.91
N ASP A 169 -22.53 -16.34 18.86
CA ASP A 169 -23.03 -17.31 19.83
C ASP A 169 -21.96 -17.94 20.73
N ARG A 170 -20.86 -17.22 20.97
CA ARG A 170 -19.77 -17.64 21.86
C ARG A 170 -19.06 -16.48 22.55
N TYR A 171 -18.22 -16.81 23.52
CA TYR A 171 -17.30 -15.87 24.16
C TYR A 171 -16.12 -15.57 23.23
N ASN A 172 -15.80 -14.28 23.10
CA ASN A 172 -14.67 -13.76 22.34
C ASN A 172 -13.73 -13.07 23.34
N LEU A 173 -12.44 -13.41 23.31
CA LEU A 173 -11.44 -12.68 24.10
C LEU A 173 -10.99 -11.47 23.27
N ILE A 174 -11.36 -10.27 23.72
CA ILE A 174 -11.15 -9.05 22.93
C ILE A 174 -11.03 -7.83 23.84
N GLY A 175 -10.33 -6.80 23.37
CA GLY A 175 -10.24 -5.50 24.01
C GLY A 175 -10.52 -4.37 23.02
N PHE A 176 -10.51 -3.15 23.52
CA PHE A 176 -10.84 -1.94 22.77
C PHE A 176 -9.83 -0.85 23.10
N GLY A 177 -9.59 0.06 22.15
CA GLY A 177 -8.73 1.23 22.34
C GLY A 177 -9.39 2.28 23.21
N ILE A 178 -9.60 2.00 24.50
CA ILE A 178 -10.23 2.93 25.44
C ILE A 178 -9.30 4.11 25.69
N VAL A 179 -9.83 5.33 25.53
CA VAL A 179 -9.09 6.59 25.66
C VAL A 179 -9.77 7.57 26.62
N GLU A 180 -11.04 7.33 26.96
CA GLU A 180 -11.78 8.08 27.97
C GLU A 180 -12.43 7.08 28.93
N SER A 181 -12.62 7.49 30.18
CA SER A 181 -13.24 6.64 31.19
C SER A 181 -14.71 6.37 30.82
N ILE A 182 -15.06 5.10 30.61
CA ILE A 182 -16.42 4.65 30.26
C ILE A 182 -16.76 3.36 30.98
N SER A 183 -18.02 3.20 31.41
CA SER A 183 -18.49 1.99 32.07
C SER A 183 -18.84 0.89 31.07
N PHE A 184 -18.89 -0.37 31.52
CA PHE A 184 -19.41 -1.47 30.69
C PHE A 184 -20.87 -1.23 30.28
N HIS A 185 -21.69 -0.63 31.14
CA HIS A 185 -23.07 -0.28 30.81
C HIS A 185 -23.12 0.69 29.63
N ASP A 186 -22.43 1.82 29.73
CA ASP A 186 -22.49 2.88 28.72
C ASP A 186 -21.84 2.42 27.41
N PHE A 187 -20.73 1.66 27.50
CA PHE A 187 -20.03 1.19 26.32
C PHE A 187 -20.78 0.09 25.57
N PHE A 188 -21.61 -0.75 26.21
CA PHE A 188 -22.31 -1.85 25.54
C PHE A 188 -23.83 -1.67 25.40
N ALA A 189 -24.42 -0.61 25.98
CA ALA A 189 -25.84 -0.30 25.82
C ALA A 189 -26.24 -0.19 24.34
N ALA A 190 -25.37 0.40 23.52
CA ALA A 190 -25.58 0.60 22.09
C ALA A 190 -25.40 -0.68 21.24
N SER A 191 -25.00 -1.81 21.84
CA SER A 191 -24.93 -3.11 21.15
C SER A 191 -26.30 -3.75 20.89
N ASN A 192 -27.39 -3.13 21.38
CA ASN A 192 -28.76 -3.62 21.24
C ASN A 192 -28.95 -5.09 21.66
N GLY A 193 -28.28 -5.49 22.74
CA GLY A 193 -28.35 -6.84 23.30
C GLY A 193 -27.42 -7.87 22.65
N ALA A 194 -26.66 -7.50 21.61
CA ALA A 194 -25.65 -8.39 21.02
C ALA A 194 -24.54 -8.74 22.02
N HIS A 195 -24.21 -7.83 22.95
CA HIS A 195 -23.17 -8.03 23.96
C HIS A 195 -23.71 -7.73 25.37
N PRO A 196 -24.44 -8.66 25.98
CA PRO A 196 -25.03 -8.43 27.30
C PRO A 196 -23.94 -8.37 28.38
N VAL A 197 -23.91 -7.28 29.15
CA VAL A 197 -22.91 -7.06 30.21
C VAL A 197 -22.90 -8.18 31.26
N SER A 198 -24.04 -8.83 31.48
CA SER A 198 -24.14 -10.00 32.36
C SER A 198 -23.35 -11.23 31.89
N GLN A 199 -22.81 -11.20 30.67
CA GLN A 199 -21.94 -12.22 30.08
C GLN A 199 -20.59 -11.62 29.65
N ILE A 200 -20.09 -10.65 30.41
CA ILE A 200 -18.74 -10.12 30.27
C ILE A 200 -17.91 -10.49 31.51
N TYR A 201 -16.70 -11.00 31.29
CA TYR A 201 -15.78 -11.41 32.36
C TYR A 201 -14.44 -10.72 32.21
N ALA A 202 -13.93 -10.20 33.33
CA ALA A 202 -12.60 -9.65 33.47
C ALA A 202 -11.73 -10.61 34.28
N LEU A 203 -10.42 -10.57 34.03
CA LEU A 203 -9.47 -11.37 34.78
C LEU A 203 -9.16 -10.68 36.10
N ALA A 204 -9.48 -11.33 37.22
CA ALA A 204 -9.18 -10.85 38.55
C ALA A 204 -7.73 -11.16 38.96
N VAL A 205 -7.24 -10.44 39.98
CA VAL A 205 -5.85 -10.55 40.49
C VAL A 205 -5.53 -11.97 40.99
N ASN A 206 -6.54 -12.74 41.40
CA ASN A 206 -6.40 -14.14 41.81
C ASN A 206 -6.23 -15.12 40.62
N GLY A 207 -6.23 -14.63 39.38
CA GLY A 207 -6.15 -15.44 38.16
C GLY A 207 -7.48 -16.04 37.69
N ASN A 208 -8.60 -15.77 38.39
CA ASN A 208 -9.92 -16.23 37.99
C ASN A 208 -10.63 -15.22 37.10
N TRP A 209 -11.47 -15.72 36.20
CA TRP A 209 -12.39 -14.88 35.44
C TRP A 209 -13.63 -14.56 36.28
N GLU A 210 -13.86 -13.28 36.54
CA GLU A 210 -14.96 -12.78 37.34
C GLU A 210 -15.88 -11.93 36.47
N ARG A 211 -17.19 -12.07 36.67
CA ARG A 211 -18.18 -11.30 35.90
C ARG A 211 -18.09 -9.83 36.30
N VAL A 212 -18.04 -8.95 35.30
CA VAL A 212 -18.03 -7.50 35.53
C VAL A 212 -19.38 -6.99 36.03
N SER A 213 -19.36 -5.91 36.82
CA SER A 213 -20.55 -5.10 37.10
C SER A 213 -20.80 -4.13 35.95
N PRO A 214 -22.06 -3.78 35.63
CA PRO A 214 -22.36 -2.72 34.66
C PRO A 214 -21.71 -1.37 34.97
N SER A 215 -21.48 -1.07 36.25
CA SER A 215 -20.83 0.16 36.70
C SER A 215 -19.30 0.14 36.63
N ASP A 216 -18.70 -1.03 36.39
CA ASP A 216 -17.24 -1.13 36.31
C ASP A 216 -16.76 -0.38 35.08
N LEU A 217 -15.60 0.27 35.20
CA LEU A 217 -14.97 0.98 34.11
C LEU A 217 -14.22 0.00 33.22
N ILE A 218 -14.24 0.23 31.92
CA ILE A 218 -13.40 -0.51 30.99
C ILE A 218 -11.98 0.03 31.09
N GLU A 219 -11.05 -0.82 31.50
CA GLU A 219 -9.63 -0.48 31.54
C GLU A 219 -9.02 -0.51 30.13
N ALA A 220 -8.19 0.49 29.83
CA ALA A 220 -7.38 0.52 28.61
C ALA A 220 -6.39 -0.66 28.59
N ASN A 221 -5.95 -1.05 27.40
CA ASN A 221 -4.96 -2.12 27.18
C ASN A 221 -5.34 -3.49 27.77
N THR A 222 -6.62 -3.70 28.09
CA THR A 222 -7.11 -4.90 28.77
C THR A 222 -8.04 -5.71 27.87
N ALA A 223 -7.92 -7.03 27.90
CA ALA A 223 -8.79 -7.95 27.17
C ALA A 223 -9.82 -8.60 28.10
N TYR A 224 -11.03 -8.82 27.57
CA TYR A 224 -12.18 -9.36 28.30
C TYR A 224 -12.80 -10.52 27.54
N TRP A 225 -13.39 -11.48 28.26
CA TRP A 225 -14.29 -12.44 27.62
C TRP A 225 -15.67 -11.81 27.46
N ILE A 226 -16.09 -11.63 26.21
CA ILE A 226 -17.36 -11.00 25.87
C ILE A 226 -18.17 -11.96 25.01
N PHE A 227 -19.39 -12.28 25.46
CA PHE A 227 -20.31 -13.07 24.67
C PHE A 227 -20.90 -12.26 23.51
N SER A 228 -20.96 -12.87 22.32
CA SER A 228 -21.71 -12.31 21.18
C SER A 228 -22.99 -13.11 20.98
N SER A 229 -24.15 -12.49 21.12
CA SER A 229 -25.45 -13.07 20.79
C SER A 229 -25.74 -12.83 19.32
N GLY A 230 -25.50 -13.84 18.47
CA GLY A 230 -25.55 -13.73 17.02
C GLY A 230 -24.40 -12.91 16.41
N PRO A 231 -24.47 -12.64 15.09
CA PRO A 231 -23.45 -11.87 14.36
C PRO A 231 -23.39 -10.43 14.86
N SER A 232 -22.18 -9.89 14.98
CA SER A 232 -21.95 -8.52 15.43
C SER A 232 -20.82 -7.85 14.65
N VAL A 233 -20.95 -6.55 14.44
CA VAL A 233 -19.91 -5.63 13.94
C VAL A 233 -19.59 -4.54 14.95
N TYR A 234 -20.01 -4.76 16.20
CA TYR A 234 -19.92 -3.75 17.25
C TYR A 234 -18.47 -3.42 17.58
N MET A 235 -18.14 -2.13 17.59
CA MET A 235 -16.78 -1.65 17.92
C MET A 235 -16.79 -0.57 19.02
N GLY A 236 -17.96 -0.31 19.59
CA GLY A 236 -18.20 0.73 20.60
C GLY A 236 -19.47 1.54 20.28
N PRO A 237 -19.85 2.48 21.16
CA PRO A 237 -21.05 3.30 21.00
C PRO A 237 -21.08 4.12 19.71
N VAL A 238 -19.91 4.48 19.19
CA VAL A 238 -19.77 5.15 17.90
C VAL A 238 -18.91 4.27 17.01
N ALA A 239 -19.54 3.67 16.00
CA ALA A 239 -18.87 2.85 15.01
C ALA A 239 -18.20 3.73 13.93
N VAL A 240 -17.04 3.29 13.45
CA VAL A 240 -16.32 3.90 12.33
C VAL A 240 -16.25 2.86 11.21
N ASP A 241 -16.65 3.25 10.01
CA ASP A 241 -16.63 2.41 8.82
C ASP A 241 -15.89 3.03 7.65
N PHE A 242 -15.09 2.19 7.00
CA PHE A 242 -14.26 2.49 5.84
C PHE A 242 -14.67 1.49 4.75
N ASP A 243 -15.89 1.64 4.24
CA ASP A 243 -16.50 0.76 3.21
C ASP A 243 -16.32 -0.74 3.51
N GLY A 244 -16.65 -1.15 4.75
CA GLY A 244 -16.57 -2.55 5.16
C GLY A 244 -15.17 -3.08 5.45
N ALA A 245 -14.11 -2.27 5.37
CA ALA A 245 -12.75 -2.70 5.70
C ALA A 245 -12.67 -3.23 7.15
N ILE A 246 -11.93 -4.33 7.33
CA ILE A 246 -11.73 -4.95 8.66
C ILE A 246 -10.35 -4.57 9.22
N VAL A 247 -9.35 -4.39 8.36
CA VAL A 247 -7.99 -4.02 8.75
C VAL A 247 -7.35 -3.22 7.61
N GLY A 248 -6.48 -2.26 7.92
CA GLY A 248 -5.69 -1.60 6.87
C GLY A 248 -5.17 -0.21 7.20
N GLU A 249 -4.87 0.51 6.12
CA GLU A 249 -4.51 1.93 6.07
C GLU A 249 -5.44 2.67 5.12
N PHE A 250 -5.59 3.98 5.31
CA PHE A 250 -6.35 4.85 4.43
C PHE A 250 -5.42 5.53 3.43
N HIS A 251 -5.46 5.13 2.16
CA HIS A 251 -4.51 5.56 1.14
C HIS A 251 -5.14 6.56 0.14
N PHE A 252 -4.63 7.79 0.11
CA PHE A 252 -5.09 8.87 -0.79
C PHE A 252 -4.56 8.79 -2.22
N GLY A 253 -3.72 7.81 -2.53
CA GLY A 253 -3.12 7.64 -3.86
C GLY A 253 -2.04 8.67 -4.16
N GLY A 254 -1.64 8.75 -5.41
CA GLY A 254 -0.94 9.88 -6.00
C GLY A 254 -1.89 11.04 -6.37
N PRO A 255 -1.38 12.27 -6.60
CA PRO A 255 -2.19 13.38 -7.14
C PRO A 255 -2.80 13.11 -8.52
N VAL A 256 -2.31 12.05 -9.16
CA VAL A 256 -2.56 11.59 -10.52
C VAL A 256 -3.59 10.46 -10.57
N ASP A 257 -3.87 9.86 -9.41
CA ASP A 257 -4.96 8.90 -9.20
C ASP A 257 -6.31 9.61 -9.06
N ALA A 258 -6.29 10.95 -8.96
CA ALA A 258 -7.49 11.77 -8.90
C ALA A 258 -8.26 11.67 -10.22
N LEU A 259 -9.42 11.01 -10.17
CA LEU A 259 -10.36 10.96 -11.29
C LEU A 259 -10.91 12.36 -11.55
N SER A 260 -10.67 12.90 -12.75
CA SER A 260 -11.36 14.10 -13.20
C SER A 260 -12.83 13.76 -13.43
N VAL A 261 -13.73 14.40 -12.69
CA VAL A 261 -15.16 14.19 -12.84
C VAL A 261 -15.72 15.21 -13.85
N ASP A 262 -16.51 14.74 -14.81
CA ASP A 262 -17.01 15.50 -15.96
C ASP A 262 -17.84 16.75 -15.56
N LEU A 263 -17.83 17.75 -16.44
CA LEU A 263 -18.55 19.03 -16.27
C LEU A 263 -20.09 18.94 -16.40
N ALA A 264 -20.67 17.76 -16.60
CA ALA A 264 -22.06 17.62 -17.06
C ALA A 264 -22.85 16.46 -16.45
N PRO A 265 -23.10 16.47 -15.13
CA PRO A 265 -24.37 15.97 -14.62
C PRO A 265 -25.25 17.12 -14.14
N ASP A 266 -26.51 17.14 -14.57
CA ASP A 266 -27.53 18.06 -14.03
C ASP A 266 -27.81 17.78 -12.53
N ASP A 267 -27.42 16.60 -12.03
CA ASP A 267 -27.35 16.24 -10.62
C ASP A 267 -26.00 15.57 -10.31
N LEU A 268 -25.15 16.29 -9.58
CA LEU A 268 -23.85 15.82 -9.13
C LEU A 268 -23.97 15.18 -7.75
N MET A 269 -24.05 13.85 -7.71
CA MET A 269 -23.97 13.08 -6.46
C MET A 269 -22.57 12.53 -6.29
N LEU A 270 -21.85 13.03 -5.28
CA LEU A 270 -20.62 12.42 -4.79
C LEU A 270 -21.03 11.27 -3.86
N ASP A 271 -20.59 10.05 -4.15
CA ASP A 271 -20.67 8.96 -3.19
C ASP A 271 -19.53 9.13 -2.18
N LEU A 272 -19.86 9.67 -1.00
CA LEU A 272 -18.88 10.16 -0.03
C LEU A 272 -18.57 9.14 1.07
N GLN A 273 -18.86 7.84 0.91
CA GLN A 273 -18.69 6.81 1.95
C GLN A 273 -17.22 6.47 2.29
N GLU A 274 -16.34 7.47 2.35
CA GLU A 274 -14.93 7.32 2.73
C GLU A 274 -14.79 6.95 4.21
N ILE A 275 -15.40 7.75 5.11
CA ILE A 275 -15.48 7.45 6.54
C ILE A 275 -16.90 7.69 7.02
N VAL A 276 -17.56 6.63 7.46
CA VAL A 276 -18.90 6.70 8.05
C VAL A 276 -18.80 6.52 9.56
N PHE A 277 -19.17 7.56 10.29
CA PHE A 277 -19.43 7.45 11.72
C PHE A 277 -20.89 7.10 11.94
N THR A 278 -21.16 6.03 12.68
CA THR A 278 -22.52 5.68 13.09
C THR A 278 -22.59 5.72 14.61
N ASN A 279 -23.30 6.72 15.13
CA ASN A 279 -23.54 6.84 16.56
C ASN A 279 -24.73 5.94 16.94
N LEU A 280 -24.42 4.83 17.60
CA LEU A 280 -25.36 3.83 18.06
C LEU A 280 -25.92 4.20 19.45
N ASP A 281 -25.37 5.20 20.14
CA ASP A 281 -25.92 5.73 21.38
C ASP A 281 -27.27 6.42 21.11
N PRO A 282 -28.36 6.03 21.80
CA PRO A 282 -29.68 6.62 21.59
C PRO A 282 -29.88 7.99 22.24
N VAL A 283 -28.94 8.47 23.06
CA VAL A 283 -29.07 9.71 23.85
C VAL A 283 -27.88 10.66 23.68
N GLY A 284 -26.66 10.15 23.67
CA GLY A 284 -25.42 10.94 23.60
C GLY A 284 -25.07 11.38 22.18
N ASN A 285 -24.68 12.64 22.01
CA ASN A 285 -24.04 13.10 20.78
C ASN A 285 -22.53 12.82 20.84
N ALA A 286 -21.96 12.38 19.73
CA ALA A 286 -20.53 12.15 19.63
C ALA A 286 -19.84 13.27 18.82
N THR A 287 -18.64 13.66 19.25
CA THR A 287 -17.80 14.61 18.51
C THR A 287 -16.43 13.97 18.27
N PRO A 288 -16.25 13.31 17.12
CA PRO A 288 -14.98 12.69 16.77
C PRO A 288 -13.83 13.70 16.70
N LYS A 289 -12.64 13.24 17.11
CA LYS A 289 -11.40 14.01 17.07
C LYS A 289 -10.26 13.14 16.58
N MET A 290 -9.21 13.74 16.05
CA MET A 290 -8.06 13.00 15.58
C MET A 290 -6.77 13.64 16.08
N GLU A 291 -5.84 12.81 16.54
CA GLU A 291 -4.51 13.20 17.02
C GLU A 291 -3.45 12.64 16.06
N LEU A 292 -2.48 13.48 15.68
CA LEU A 292 -1.30 13.03 14.93
C LEU A 292 -0.29 12.42 15.90
N ILE A 293 -0.05 11.12 15.76
CA ILE A 293 0.85 10.37 16.64
C ILE A 293 2.24 10.28 16.04
N THR A 294 2.37 10.01 14.74
CA THR A 294 3.68 10.04 14.10
C THR A 294 3.57 10.54 12.67
N ALA A 295 4.45 11.47 12.30
CA ALA A 295 4.57 11.96 10.94
C ALA A 295 5.70 11.24 10.20
N ALA A 296 5.57 11.08 8.89
CA ALA A 296 6.65 10.58 8.06
C ALA A 296 7.88 11.49 8.14
N PRO A 297 9.08 10.94 8.40
CA PRO A 297 10.30 11.74 8.43
C PRO A 297 10.64 12.27 7.03
N GLY A 298 11.35 13.41 6.98
CA GLY A 298 11.82 14.02 5.73
C GLY A 298 11.41 15.49 5.57
N ALA A 299 11.99 16.18 4.59
CA ALA A 299 11.70 17.60 4.32
C ALA A 299 10.32 17.77 3.67
N GLY A 300 9.47 18.66 4.21
CA GLY A 300 8.06 18.78 3.81
C GLY A 300 7.14 17.90 4.65
N ASN A 301 5.82 17.92 4.41
CA ASN A 301 4.80 17.23 5.21
C ASN A 301 3.70 16.58 4.35
N LEU A 302 3.10 15.50 4.84
CA LEU A 302 1.76 15.09 4.45
C LEU A 302 0.80 15.77 5.43
N GLU A 303 -0.10 16.62 4.92
CA GLU A 303 -1.07 17.38 5.70
C GLU A 303 -2.49 16.85 5.49
N LEU A 304 -3.22 16.54 6.57
CA LEU A 304 -4.62 16.15 6.51
C LEU A 304 -5.56 17.31 6.84
N HIS A 305 -6.63 17.43 6.07
CA HIS A 305 -7.67 18.44 6.24
C HIS A 305 -9.06 17.79 6.20
N VAL A 306 -10.00 18.30 7.01
CA VAL A 306 -11.42 18.06 6.78
C VAL A 306 -11.81 18.74 5.48
N VAL A 307 -12.59 18.08 4.64
CA VAL A 307 -13.06 18.66 3.38
C VAL A 307 -14.55 18.45 3.20
N HIS A 308 -15.22 19.42 2.58
CA HIS A 308 -16.66 19.37 2.34
C HIS A 308 -16.96 19.54 0.85
N PRO A 309 -17.86 18.74 0.26
CA PRO A 309 -18.25 18.91 -1.12
C PRO A 309 -18.84 20.31 -1.33
N LYS A 310 -18.41 20.99 -2.40
CA LYS A 310 -18.97 22.28 -2.79
C LYS A 310 -20.30 22.02 -3.51
N GLN A 311 -21.38 22.62 -3.02
CA GLN A 311 -22.75 22.37 -3.50
C GLN A 311 -22.93 22.51 -5.03
N ASP A 312 -22.19 23.44 -5.66
CA ASP A 312 -22.35 23.76 -7.08
C ASP A 312 -21.16 23.29 -7.95
N SER A 313 -20.30 22.38 -7.46
CA SER A 313 -19.18 21.85 -8.25
C SER A 313 -18.57 20.57 -7.70
N LEU A 314 -17.87 19.81 -8.53
CA LEU A 314 -17.02 18.66 -8.17
C LEU A 314 -15.72 19.04 -7.46
N ARG A 315 -15.79 19.99 -6.55
CA ARG A 315 -14.66 20.47 -5.78
C ARG A 315 -14.97 20.31 -4.31
N TYR A 316 -13.91 20.15 -3.54
CA TYR A 316 -14.00 20.25 -2.10
C TYR A 316 -13.63 21.65 -1.61
N ILE A 317 -14.35 22.11 -0.60
CA ILE A 317 -13.97 23.25 0.23
C ILE A 317 -13.11 22.69 1.35
N ARG A 318 -11.89 23.23 1.48
CA ARG A 318 -10.99 22.87 2.58
C ARG A 318 -11.53 23.46 3.88
N GLY A 319 -11.79 22.60 4.86
CA GLY A 319 -12.15 22.94 6.22
C GLY A 319 -10.94 23.06 7.13
N ASN A 320 -11.07 22.55 8.36
CA ASN A 320 -10.01 22.60 9.36
C ASN A 320 -8.87 21.65 9.00
N GLN A 321 -7.63 22.08 9.26
CA GLN A 321 -6.48 21.19 9.28
C GLN A 321 -6.59 20.25 10.49
N ILE A 322 -6.40 18.95 10.25
CA ILE A 322 -6.45 17.90 11.28
C ILE A 322 -5.08 17.72 11.93
N ASP A 323 -4.01 17.98 11.17
CA ASP A 323 -2.65 17.74 11.64
C ASP A 323 -2.20 18.79 12.66
N SER A 324 -1.99 18.33 13.89
CA SER A 324 -1.26 19.00 14.96
C SER A 324 0.26 18.71 14.85
N ALA A 325 1.05 19.11 15.85
CA ALA A 325 2.42 18.62 15.94
C ALA A 325 2.38 17.17 16.45
N ALA A 326 3.18 16.27 15.86
CA ALA A 326 3.18 14.87 16.25
C ALA A 326 3.51 14.70 17.75
N ASN A 327 2.72 13.89 18.46
CA ASN A 327 2.85 13.61 19.90
C ASN A 327 2.77 14.85 20.82
N ASP A 328 2.02 15.89 20.45
CA ASP A 328 1.78 17.05 21.32
C ASP A 328 0.59 16.88 22.29
N GLY A 329 -0.07 15.71 22.24
CA GLY A 329 -1.27 15.42 23.04
C GLY A 329 -2.48 16.25 22.65
N GLN A 330 -2.43 17.00 21.54
CA GLN A 330 -3.54 17.77 21.03
C GLN A 330 -4.29 16.95 19.97
N SER A 331 -5.62 16.96 20.07
CA SER A 331 -6.49 16.41 19.04
C SER A 331 -7.27 17.52 18.35
N ALA A 332 -7.34 17.44 17.02
CA ALA A 332 -8.16 18.33 16.22
C ALA A 332 -9.60 17.80 16.14
N ALA A 333 -10.57 18.68 16.34
CA ALA A 333 -11.96 18.34 16.08
C ALA A 333 -12.16 18.13 14.57
N LEU A 334 -12.85 17.04 14.19
CA LEU A 334 -13.16 16.75 12.79
C LEU A 334 -14.31 17.60 12.24
N GLY A 335 -14.84 18.53 13.04
CA GLY A 335 -15.84 19.52 12.63
C GLY A 335 -17.28 18.98 12.54
N GLU A 336 -17.49 17.70 12.85
CA GLU A 336 -18.79 17.03 12.76
C GLU A 336 -19.28 16.57 14.14
N THR A 337 -20.55 16.84 14.43
CA THR A 337 -21.26 16.22 15.56
C THR A 337 -22.16 15.11 15.01
N VAL A 338 -21.92 13.89 15.47
CA VAL A 338 -22.74 12.73 15.13
C VAL A 338 -23.84 12.62 16.18
N ASN A 339 -25.04 13.07 15.83
CA ASN A 339 -26.18 13.03 16.74
C ASN A 339 -26.50 11.59 17.14
N ALA A 340 -27.08 11.43 18.32
CA ALA A 340 -27.59 10.16 18.81
C ALA A 340 -28.43 9.40 17.75
N GLY A 341 -28.20 8.10 17.60
CA GLY A 341 -28.93 7.23 16.68
C GLY A 341 -28.79 7.60 15.19
N SER A 342 -27.74 8.32 14.80
CA SER A 342 -27.57 8.80 13.42
C SER A 342 -26.18 8.48 12.86
N SER A 343 -26.08 8.48 11.54
CA SER A 343 -24.81 8.38 10.83
C SER A 343 -24.40 9.71 10.23
N ARG A 344 -23.09 9.95 10.18
CA ARG A 344 -22.46 11.07 9.50
C ARG A 344 -21.29 10.57 8.67
N VAL A 345 -21.15 11.18 7.51
CA VAL A 345 -20.05 10.94 6.60
C VAL A 345 -19.03 12.05 6.83
N LEU A 346 -17.78 11.68 7.03
CA LEU A 346 -16.65 12.59 7.03
C LEU A 346 -15.80 12.30 5.79
N THR A 347 -15.50 13.36 5.04
CA THR A 347 -14.56 13.32 3.93
C THR A 347 -13.27 14.01 4.37
N MET A 348 -12.13 13.40 4.06
CA MET A 348 -10.82 13.94 4.38
C MET A 348 -10.06 14.27 3.09
N GLY A 349 -9.10 15.20 3.18
CA GLY A 349 -8.24 15.56 2.06
C GLY A 349 -6.77 15.53 2.47
N ALA A 350 -5.94 14.87 1.65
CA ALA A 350 -4.49 14.88 1.80
C ALA A 350 -3.84 15.98 0.96
N MET A 351 -3.20 16.94 1.63
CA MET A 351 -2.35 17.95 1.04
C MET A 351 -0.88 17.48 1.07
N ARG A 352 -0.27 17.38 -0.11
CA ARG A 352 1.07 16.81 -0.29
C ARG A 352 2.12 17.91 -0.37
N ASN A 353 2.71 18.26 0.77
CA ASN A 353 3.68 19.35 0.88
C ASN A 353 5.13 18.82 0.91
N TRP A 354 5.48 17.93 -0.03
CA TRP A 354 6.87 17.53 -0.26
C TRP A 354 7.19 17.37 -1.75
N SER A 355 8.43 17.69 -2.11
CA SER A 355 8.95 17.68 -3.48
C SER A 355 10.30 16.97 -3.61
N THR A 356 10.79 16.36 -2.52
CA THR A 356 12.01 15.54 -2.49
C THR A 356 11.84 14.42 -1.46
N GLY A 357 12.70 13.40 -1.51
CA GLY A 357 12.66 12.26 -0.60
C GLY A 357 11.90 11.05 -1.16
N THR A 358 11.20 10.31 -0.29
CA THR A 358 10.42 9.13 -0.67
C THR A 358 9.16 9.50 -1.45
N VAL A 359 8.68 8.58 -2.29
CA VAL A 359 7.46 8.77 -3.07
C VAL A 359 6.26 8.86 -2.14
N GLY A 360 6.12 7.89 -1.26
CA GLY A 360 5.03 7.81 -0.30
C GLY A 360 5.40 8.40 1.05
N ARG A 361 4.38 8.90 1.72
CA ARG A 361 4.40 9.21 3.15
C ARG A 361 3.19 8.57 3.80
N THR A 362 3.41 7.94 4.94
CA THR A 362 2.34 7.46 5.81
C THR A 362 2.43 8.25 7.10
N ASN A 363 1.37 8.85 7.59
CA ASN A 363 1.30 9.37 8.95
C ASN A 363 0.42 8.43 9.77
N LEU A 364 0.66 8.35 11.08
CA LEU A 364 -0.18 7.59 12.00
C LEU A 364 -1.03 8.53 12.85
N TYR A 365 -2.33 8.28 12.87
CA TYR A 365 -3.28 9.00 13.69
C TYR A 365 -3.98 8.11 14.71
N ARG A 366 -4.38 8.72 15.82
CA ARG A 366 -5.35 8.16 16.78
C ARG A 366 -6.69 8.85 16.55
N LEU A 367 -7.67 8.11 16.03
CA LEU A 367 -9.03 8.60 15.79
C LEU A 367 -9.90 8.32 17.02
N HIS A 368 -10.24 9.36 17.77
CA HIS A 368 -11.18 9.32 18.89
C HIS A 368 -12.61 9.37 18.34
N THR A 369 -13.43 8.39 18.67
CA THR A 369 -14.79 8.28 18.13
C THR A 369 -15.77 9.24 18.81
N GLY A 370 -15.43 9.73 20.00
CA GLY A 370 -16.34 10.49 20.88
C GLY A 370 -17.27 9.59 21.71
N GLY A 371 -17.15 8.26 21.58
CA GLY A 371 -17.89 7.25 22.35
C GLY A 371 -17.04 6.52 23.40
N GLY A 372 -15.96 7.12 23.88
CA GLY A 372 -15.05 6.56 24.89
C GLY A 372 -13.87 5.74 24.34
N ASN A 373 -13.90 5.35 23.07
CA ASN A 373 -12.83 4.61 22.40
C ASN A 373 -12.18 5.37 21.25
N ALA A 374 -11.05 4.85 20.80
CA ALA A 374 -10.31 5.29 19.65
C ALA A 374 -9.82 4.10 18.82
N VAL A 375 -9.48 4.39 17.55
CA VAL A 375 -8.86 3.44 16.63
C VAL A 375 -7.60 4.05 16.03
N TRP A 376 -6.63 3.21 15.70
CA TRP A 376 -5.48 3.62 14.92
C TRP A 376 -5.88 3.83 13.46
N LEU A 377 -5.37 4.87 12.83
CA LEU A 377 -5.61 5.14 11.41
C LEU A 377 -4.29 5.57 10.75
N PRO A 378 -3.55 4.64 10.14
CA PRO A 378 -2.48 4.98 9.23
C PRO A 378 -3.08 5.63 7.99
N ILE A 379 -2.54 6.78 7.59
CA ILE A 379 -2.97 7.51 6.41
C ILE A 379 -1.78 7.71 5.50
N SER A 380 -1.88 7.24 4.28
CA SER A 380 -0.82 7.28 3.28
C SER A 380 -1.20 8.14 2.08
N ALA A 381 -0.20 8.78 1.49
CA ALA A 381 -0.34 9.50 0.23
C ALA A 381 0.99 9.47 -0.53
N ASP A 382 0.90 9.36 -1.84
CA ASP A 382 2.04 9.33 -2.75
C ASP A 382 2.22 10.66 -3.47
N GLN A 383 3.46 11.04 -3.72
CA GLN A 383 3.83 12.11 -4.65
C GLN A 383 4.38 11.48 -5.91
N GLY A 384 3.50 11.28 -6.91
CA GLY A 384 3.82 10.57 -8.15
C GLY A 384 4.93 11.19 -9.01
N ALA A 385 5.35 12.43 -8.71
CA ALA A 385 6.50 13.07 -9.37
C ALA A 385 7.86 12.68 -8.74
N LEU A 386 7.88 11.99 -7.60
CA LEU A 386 9.10 11.60 -6.90
C LEU A 386 9.42 10.13 -7.14
N GLN A 387 10.69 9.78 -6.93
CA GLN A 387 11.18 8.40 -6.99
C GLN A 387 11.85 8.02 -5.67
N ASN A 388 11.71 6.77 -5.23
CA ASN A 388 12.39 6.31 -4.02
C ASN A 388 13.90 6.27 -4.28
N SER A 389 14.69 6.85 -3.37
CA SER A 389 16.14 6.87 -3.52
C SER A 389 16.78 5.48 -3.61
N ALA A 390 16.18 4.48 -2.96
CA ALA A 390 16.61 3.09 -3.05
C ALA A 390 16.46 2.49 -4.47
N ASP A 391 15.50 2.99 -5.24
CA ASP A 391 15.21 2.54 -6.60
C ASP A 391 16.09 3.23 -7.65
N LEU A 392 16.82 4.30 -7.26
CA LEU A 392 17.76 5.00 -8.14
C LEU A 392 19.13 4.29 -8.16
N LEU A 393 19.82 4.34 -9.30
CA LEU A 393 21.22 3.93 -9.41
C LEU A 393 22.16 5.10 -9.14
N PRO A 394 23.23 4.92 -8.33
CA PRO A 394 24.37 5.82 -8.36
C PRO A 394 24.92 5.93 -9.78
N LYS A 395 25.34 7.13 -10.20
CA LYS A 395 25.86 7.36 -11.56
C LYS A 395 27.09 6.49 -11.89
N SER A 396 27.87 6.09 -10.88
CA SER A 396 29.00 5.16 -11.02
C SER A 396 28.57 3.77 -11.51
N ASP A 397 27.32 3.38 -11.24
CA ASP A 397 26.83 2.01 -11.42
C ASP A 397 25.93 1.89 -12.67
N ALA A 398 25.50 3.03 -13.24
CA ALA A 398 24.64 3.09 -14.42
C ALA A 398 25.22 2.32 -15.63
N ALA A 399 26.54 2.40 -15.84
CA ALA A 399 27.21 1.67 -16.92
C ALA A 399 27.04 0.14 -16.80
N SER A 400 26.89 -0.37 -15.58
CA SER A 400 26.74 -1.80 -15.34
C SER A 400 25.41 -2.34 -15.85
N VAL A 401 24.38 -1.50 -16.03
CA VAL A 401 23.05 -1.92 -16.52
C VAL A 401 22.64 -1.24 -17.82
N ALA A 402 23.50 -0.39 -18.38
CA ALA A 402 23.20 0.32 -19.63
C ALA A 402 23.04 -0.66 -20.80
N GLY A 403 22.11 -0.35 -21.70
CA GLY A 403 21.83 -1.14 -22.89
C GLY A 403 20.37 -1.55 -23.08
N LEU A 404 20.16 -2.38 -24.09
CA LEU A 404 18.89 -3.02 -24.43
C LEU A 404 18.75 -4.35 -23.67
N TRP A 405 17.63 -4.49 -22.96
CA TRP A 405 17.23 -5.65 -22.20
C TRP A 405 15.91 -6.19 -22.73
N VAL A 406 15.86 -7.50 -22.97
CA VAL A 406 14.63 -8.18 -23.36
C VAL A 406 14.31 -9.18 -22.28
N GLY A 407 13.11 -9.11 -21.74
CA GLY A 407 12.66 -9.98 -20.67
C GLY A 407 11.38 -10.71 -21.00
N GLU A 408 11.23 -11.85 -20.34
CA GLU A 408 10.01 -12.63 -20.31
C GLU A 408 9.43 -12.58 -18.89
N VAL A 409 8.19 -12.14 -18.80
CA VAL A 409 7.38 -12.18 -17.59
C VAL A 409 6.50 -13.41 -17.68
N ILE A 410 6.55 -14.25 -16.67
CA ILE A 410 5.63 -15.36 -16.51
C ILE A 410 4.59 -14.94 -15.47
N VAL A 411 3.42 -14.50 -15.96
CA VAL A 411 2.29 -14.15 -15.09
C VAL A 411 1.67 -15.45 -14.59
N ASP A 412 1.69 -15.63 -13.27
CA ASP A 412 1.20 -16.82 -12.58
C ASP A 412 0.28 -16.49 -11.38
N GLY A 413 -0.09 -15.23 -11.20
CA GLY A 413 -1.10 -14.78 -10.23
C GLY A 413 -2.01 -13.68 -10.77
N VAL A 414 -3.30 -13.72 -10.38
CA VAL A 414 -4.32 -12.73 -10.78
C VAL A 414 -5.39 -12.54 -9.69
N THR A 415 -6.00 -11.35 -9.61
CA THR A 415 -7.22 -11.11 -8.82
C THR A 415 -8.48 -11.58 -9.56
N SER A 416 -9.54 -11.89 -8.82
CA SER A 416 -10.81 -12.29 -9.41
C SER A 416 -11.62 -11.07 -9.86
N ILE A 417 -12.12 -11.07 -11.09
CA ILE A 417 -13.02 -10.02 -11.60
C ILE A 417 -14.46 -10.14 -11.07
N VAL A 418 -14.84 -11.31 -10.53
CA VAL A 418 -16.18 -11.57 -10.00
C VAL A 418 -16.27 -11.40 -8.48
N GLU A 419 -15.13 -11.46 -7.78
CA GLU A 419 -15.03 -11.24 -6.33
C GLU A 419 -14.35 -9.88 -6.09
N ASN A 420 -15.15 -8.83 -5.88
CA ASN A 420 -14.64 -7.48 -5.66
C ASN A 420 -13.70 -7.44 -4.44
N GLY A 421 -12.47 -6.94 -4.62
CA GLY A 421 -11.47 -6.85 -3.56
C GLY A 421 -10.76 -8.16 -3.22
N ALA A 422 -10.97 -9.25 -3.99
CA ALA A 422 -10.26 -10.49 -3.77
C ALA A 422 -8.74 -10.32 -3.93
N SER A 423 -7.97 -10.96 -3.05
CA SER A 423 -6.52 -11.00 -3.15
C SER A 423 -6.04 -11.69 -4.43
N VAL A 424 -4.80 -11.40 -4.86
CA VAL A 424 -4.15 -12.13 -5.94
C VAL A 424 -4.08 -13.62 -5.58
N ARG A 425 -4.45 -14.50 -6.52
CA ARG A 425 -4.39 -15.96 -6.36
C ARG A 425 -3.58 -16.58 -7.50
N PRO A 426 -2.93 -17.74 -7.30
CA PRO A 426 -2.26 -18.45 -8.38
C PRO A 426 -3.21 -18.79 -9.54
N THR A 427 -2.73 -18.63 -10.77
CA THR A 427 -3.49 -19.00 -11.97
C THR A 427 -3.39 -20.50 -12.26
N ALA A 428 -4.42 -21.06 -12.91
CA ALA A 428 -4.39 -22.46 -13.37
C ALA A 428 -3.43 -22.69 -14.56
N GLY A 429 -3.06 -21.63 -15.27
CA GLY A 429 -2.11 -21.63 -16.37
C GLY A 429 -1.33 -20.32 -16.41
N VAL A 430 -0.11 -20.35 -16.93
CA VAL A 430 0.76 -19.17 -17.00
C VAL A 430 0.58 -18.41 -18.30
N ALA A 431 0.74 -17.09 -18.26
CA ALA A 431 0.72 -16.23 -19.43
C ALA A 431 2.09 -15.55 -19.62
N PRO A 432 2.84 -15.87 -20.70
CA PRO A 432 4.11 -15.21 -20.97
C PRO A 432 3.88 -13.83 -21.60
N LEU A 433 4.55 -12.80 -21.07
CA LEU A 433 4.58 -11.45 -21.62
C LEU A 433 6.03 -11.05 -21.91
N ARG A 434 6.32 -10.58 -23.11
CA ARG A 434 7.63 -10.01 -23.43
C ARG A 434 7.67 -8.55 -23.02
N LEU A 435 8.71 -8.13 -22.32
CA LEU A 435 9.01 -6.72 -22.06
C LEU A 435 10.34 -6.34 -22.70
N ILE A 436 10.41 -5.13 -23.25
CA ILE A 436 11.64 -4.58 -23.83
C ILE A 436 11.97 -3.30 -23.06
N LEU A 437 13.12 -3.31 -22.38
CA LEU A 437 13.61 -2.20 -21.60
C LEU A 437 14.92 -1.68 -22.20
N HIS A 438 15.11 -0.37 -22.18
CA HIS A 438 16.38 0.25 -22.50
C HIS A 438 16.84 1.11 -21.34
N SER A 439 18.09 0.96 -20.92
CA SER A 439 18.73 1.83 -19.92
C SER A 439 19.81 2.66 -20.62
N ASP A 440 19.74 3.98 -20.47
CA ASP A 440 20.75 4.88 -21.02
C ASP A 440 22.00 4.99 -20.12
N GLN A 441 22.95 5.86 -20.50
CA GLN A 441 24.19 6.08 -19.76
C GLN A 441 24.00 6.71 -18.37
N SER A 442 22.85 7.34 -18.13
CA SER A 442 22.47 7.90 -16.83
C SER A 442 21.76 6.89 -15.93
N GLY A 443 21.41 5.71 -16.45
CA GLY A 443 20.59 4.71 -15.75
C GLY A 443 19.09 4.94 -15.92
N THR A 444 18.68 5.90 -16.77
CA THR A 444 17.27 6.17 -17.06
C THR A 444 16.70 5.04 -17.89
N VAL A 445 15.57 4.48 -17.45
CA VAL A 445 14.95 3.32 -18.08
C VAL A 445 13.74 3.72 -18.93
N ARG A 446 13.63 3.14 -20.12
CA ARG A 446 12.48 3.27 -21.02
C ARG A 446 11.91 1.91 -21.35
N LEU A 447 10.58 1.81 -21.34
CA LEU A 447 9.84 0.71 -21.92
C LEU A 447 9.68 0.95 -23.43
N LEU A 448 9.95 -0.05 -24.25
CA LEU A 448 9.86 0.03 -25.71
C LEU A 448 8.81 -0.97 -26.21
N SER A 449 7.92 -0.59 -27.13
CA SER A 449 7.03 -1.57 -27.80
C SER A 449 7.77 -2.31 -28.92
N GLN A 450 8.76 -1.64 -29.51
CA GLN A 450 9.58 -2.16 -30.59
C GLN A 450 10.98 -1.51 -30.58
N VAL A 451 11.96 -2.23 -31.11
CA VAL A 451 13.30 -1.70 -31.44
C VAL A 451 13.90 -2.50 -32.58
N THR A 452 14.62 -1.83 -33.47
CA THR A 452 15.41 -2.48 -34.53
C THR A 452 16.89 -2.26 -34.27
N VAL A 453 17.64 -3.36 -34.13
CA VAL A 453 19.10 -3.32 -34.08
C VAL A 453 19.64 -3.18 -35.50
N MET A 454 20.40 -2.12 -35.73
CA MET A 454 21.00 -1.76 -37.01
C MET A 454 22.46 -1.34 -36.79
N GLN A 455 23.11 -0.83 -37.82
CA GLN A 455 24.44 -0.22 -37.72
C GLN A 455 24.51 1.08 -38.53
N THR A 456 25.47 1.93 -38.20
CA THR A 456 25.72 3.17 -38.94
C THR A 456 26.02 2.89 -40.41
N LYS A 457 25.56 3.80 -41.27
CA LYS A 457 25.72 3.71 -42.72
C LYS A 457 26.79 4.70 -43.17
N SER A 458 27.88 4.19 -43.74
CA SER A 458 28.97 5.00 -44.30
C SER A 458 29.20 4.66 -45.77
N ALA A 459 29.50 5.67 -46.58
CA ALA A 459 29.97 5.50 -47.95
C ALA A 459 31.49 5.23 -48.01
N ASP A 460 32.21 5.54 -46.93
CA ASP A 460 33.64 5.26 -46.79
C ASP A 460 33.83 3.86 -46.19
N PRO A 461 34.44 2.91 -46.93
CA PRO A 461 34.66 1.54 -46.48
C PRO A 461 35.70 1.42 -45.35
N GLU A 462 36.48 2.47 -45.08
CA GLU A 462 37.45 2.50 -43.97
C GLU A 462 36.78 2.79 -42.62
N ILE A 463 35.55 3.32 -42.62
CA ILE A 463 34.79 3.58 -41.38
C ILE A 463 34.10 2.28 -40.95
N THR A 464 34.49 1.77 -39.78
CA THR A 464 33.85 0.59 -39.18
C THR A 464 32.41 0.94 -38.75
N PRO A 465 31.39 0.18 -39.20
CA PRO A 465 30.01 0.41 -38.77
C PRO A 465 29.84 0.19 -37.27
N GLU A 466 29.11 1.10 -36.62
CA GLU A 466 28.79 1.03 -35.19
C GLU A 466 27.35 0.56 -35.00
N PRO A 467 27.07 -0.40 -34.11
CA PRO A 467 25.71 -0.82 -33.80
C PRO A 467 24.85 0.34 -33.26
N VAL A 468 23.60 0.42 -33.72
CA VAL A 468 22.61 1.41 -33.27
C VAL A 468 21.28 0.73 -32.94
N LEU A 469 20.49 1.38 -32.09
CA LEU A 469 19.12 0.97 -31.74
C LEU A 469 18.15 1.99 -32.30
N VAL A 470 17.24 1.57 -33.17
CA VAL A 470 16.29 2.45 -33.85
C VAL A 470 14.87 2.13 -33.40
N VAL A 471 14.13 3.10 -32.87
CA VAL A 471 12.76 2.92 -32.38
C VAL A 471 11.69 3.49 -33.32
N ASP A 472 12.02 4.55 -34.05
CA ASP A 472 11.18 5.11 -35.12
C ASP A 472 11.50 4.45 -36.47
N HIS A 473 10.50 3.82 -37.07
CA HIS A 473 10.64 3.18 -38.38
C HIS A 473 11.02 4.18 -39.48
N ALA A 474 10.60 5.45 -39.40
CA ALA A 474 10.96 6.45 -40.39
C ALA A 474 12.48 6.69 -40.46
N GLN A 475 13.23 6.33 -39.41
CA GLN A 475 14.69 6.47 -39.36
C GLN A 475 15.45 5.31 -40.02
N ILE A 476 14.80 4.16 -40.25
CA ILE A 476 15.45 2.95 -40.80
C ILE A 476 16.26 3.21 -42.10
N PRO A 477 15.78 4.01 -43.08
CA PRO A 477 16.54 4.28 -44.31
C PRO A 477 17.92 4.93 -44.13
N TYR A 478 18.17 5.56 -42.97
CA TYR A 478 19.44 6.21 -42.65
C TYR A 478 20.49 5.25 -42.10
N PHE A 479 20.11 4.00 -41.81
CA PHE A 479 21.00 2.98 -41.25
C PHE A 479 21.15 1.78 -42.20
N GLU A 480 22.07 0.89 -41.87
CA GLU A 480 22.26 -0.38 -42.56
C GLU A 480 21.90 -1.55 -41.63
N GLY A 481 21.49 -2.68 -42.19
CA GLY A 481 21.23 -3.89 -41.42
C GLY A 481 22.49 -4.48 -40.77
N ILE A 482 22.31 -5.14 -39.63
CA ILE A 482 23.39 -5.77 -38.85
C ILE A 482 23.58 -7.26 -39.20
N GLU A 483 22.59 -7.90 -39.79
CA GLU A 483 22.65 -9.30 -40.27
C GLU A 483 22.62 -9.36 -41.80
N GLU A 484 23.28 -10.34 -42.40
CA GLU A 484 23.18 -10.63 -43.83
C GLU A 484 22.21 -11.79 -44.08
N ARG A 485 21.20 -11.56 -44.92
CA ARG A 485 20.25 -12.59 -45.39
C ARG A 485 20.08 -12.46 -46.90
N ASP A 486 20.33 -13.55 -47.63
CA ASP A 486 20.24 -13.60 -49.10
C ASP A 486 21.03 -12.49 -49.82
N GLY A 487 22.24 -12.18 -49.31
CA GLY A 487 23.13 -11.15 -49.87
C GLY A 487 22.68 -9.70 -49.60
N LYS A 488 21.64 -9.50 -48.77
CA LYS A 488 21.18 -8.18 -48.34
C LYS A 488 21.34 -8.03 -46.82
N ARG A 489 21.84 -6.89 -46.39
CA ARG A 489 21.88 -6.54 -44.97
C ARG A 489 20.48 -6.14 -44.47
N VAL A 490 20.06 -6.75 -43.37
CA VAL A 490 18.76 -6.53 -42.70
C VAL A 490 18.96 -6.21 -41.22
N GLY A 491 18.09 -5.36 -40.67
CA GLY A 491 18.06 -5.07 -39.24
C GLY A 491 17.38 -6.20 -38.47
N LEU A 492 17.72 -6.36 -37.19
CA LEU A 492 17.06 -7.30 -36.29
C LEU A 492 15.96 -6.55 -35.52
N ARG A 493 14.70 -6.79 -35.88
CA ARG A 493 13.54 -6.16 -35.21
C ARG A 493 13.05 -7.02 -34.06
N ILE A 494 12.81 -6.38 -32.92
CA ILE A 494 12.32 -6.99 -31.69
C ILE A 494 11.08 -6.21 -31.27
N GLU A 495 10.00 -6.94 -30.95
CA GLU A 495 8.71 -6.35 -30.61
C GLU A 495 8.08 -7.06 -29.43
N SER A 496 7.24 -6.31 -28.71
CA SER A 496 6.31 -6.83 -27.73
C SER A 496 4.87 -6.56 -28.17
N VAL A 497 4.01 -7.54 -27.93
CA VAL A 497 2.55 -7.44 -28.09
C VAL A 497 1.83 -7.39 -26.72
N ALA A 498 2.58 -7.43 -25.63
CA ALA A 498 2.04 -7.50 -24.26
C ALA A 498 1.44 -6.16 -23.80
N TYR A 499 1.88 -5.06 -24.40
CA TYR A 499 1.43 -3.70 -24.15
C TYR A 499 1.55 -2.89 -25.42
N ASP A 500 0.86 -1.75 -25.42
CA ASP A 500 0.92 -0.78 -26.50
C ASP A 500 1.27 0.58 -25.91
N MET A 501 1.86 1.44 -26.72
CA MET A 501 2.29 2.76 -26.28
C MET A 501 1.13 3.74 -26.26
N PRO A 502 1.09 4.68 -25.31
CA PRO A 502 0.05 5.71 -25.28
C PRO A 502 0.02 6.52 -26.59
N ARG A 503 -1.17 6.94 -26.99
CA ARG A 503 -1.36 7.91 -28.08
C ARG A 503 -0.73 9.24 -27.67
N LYS A 504 -0.05 9.91 -28.61
CA LYS A 504 0.37 11.29 -28.41
C LYS A 504 -0.87 12.18 -28.41
N LEU A 505 -1.15 12.80 -27.28
CA LEU A 505 -2.34 13.64 -27.10
C LEU A 505 -1.99 15.11 -26.89
N ASP A 506 -0.72 15.48 -27.01
CA ASP A 506 -0.33 16.87 -26.99
C ASP A 506 -1.00 17.64 -28.15
N PRO A 507 -1.31 18.94 -27.96
CA PRO A 507 -2.00 19.73 -28.97
C PRO A 507 -1.31 19.79 -30.34
N THR A 508 0.00 19.56 -30.40
CA THR A 508 0.75 19.58 -31.66
C THR A 508 0.50 18.29 -32.44
N ALA A 509 0.60 17.13 -31.78
CA ALA A 509 0.28 15.84 -32.40
C ALA A 509 -1.20 15.74 -32.82
N GLN A 510 -2.09 16.45 -32.14
CA GLN A 510 -3.54 16.47 -32.40
C GLN A 510 -4.03 17.77 -33.05
N ALA A 511 -3.19 18.46 -33.83
CA ALA A 511 -3.47 19.79 -34.35
C ALA A 511 -4.82 19.90 -35.11
N ASP A 512 -5.18 18.91 -35.93
CA ASP A 512 -6.43 18.90 -36.69
C ASP A 512 -7.66 18.72 -35.78
N LEU A 513 -7.54 17.89 -34.74
CA LEU A 513 -8.57 17.75 -33.71
C LEU A 513 -8.78 19.05 -32.95
N VAL A 514 -7.68 19.68 -32.51
CA VAL A 514 -7.69 20.96 -31.80
C VAL A 514 -8.32 22.04 -32.66
N ALA A 515 -7.94 22.15 -33.93
CA ALA A 515 -8.50 23.12 -34.86
C ALA A 515 -10.00 22.93 -35.07
N LYS A 516 -10.47 21.68 -35.23
CA LYS A 516 -11.91 21.38 -35.35
C LYS A 516 -12.70 21.65 -34.07
N ALA A 517 -12.14 21.31 -32.91
CA ALA A 517 -12.79 21.57 -31.62
C ALA A 517 -12.94 23.08 -31.34
N ALA A 518 -11.95 23.88 -31.73
CA ALA A 518 -11.96 25.34 -31.54
C ALA A 518 -13.05 26.07 -32.35
N VAL A 519 -13.56 25.45 -33.43
CA VAL A 519 -14.61 26.03 -34.28
C VAL A 519 -15.95 25.28 -34.17
N ALA A 520 -16.07 24.33 -33.24
CA ALA A 520 -17.31 23.61 -32.96
C ALA A 520 -18.35 24.52 -32.28
N VAL A 521 -19.59 24.03 -32.13
CA VAL A 521 -20.67 24.74 -31.43
C VAL A 521 -21.22 23.85 -30.31
N PRO A 522 -21.03 24.21 -29.03
CA PRO A 522 -20.16 25.27 -28.52
C PRO A 522 -18.66 24.96 -28.78
N PRO A 523 -17.79 25.98 -28.90
CA PRO A 523 -16.37 25.77 -29.14
C PRO A 523 -15.67 25.27 -27.87
N VAL A 524 -14.69 24.39 -28.05
CA VAL A 524 -13.86 23.86 -26.96
C VAL A 524 -12.40 24.19 -27.25
N SER A 525 -11.71 24.79 -26.27
CA SER A 525 -10.27 25.06 -26.37
C SER A 525 -9.49 23.91 -25.75
N LEU A 526 -8.59 23.32 -26.53
CA LEU A 526 -7.74 22.22 -26.12
C LEU A 526 -6.28 22.71 -26.12
N THR A 527 -5.77 23.09 -24.94
CA THR A 527 -4.48 23.77 -24.80
C THR A 527 -3.40 22.91 -24.17
N SER A 528 -3.79 21.77 -23.59
CA SER A 528 -2.92 20.80 -22.95
C SER A 528 -3.28 19.39 -23.37
N GLU A 529 -2.36 18.45 -23.14
CA GLU A 529 -2.62 17.01 -23.33
C GLU A 529 -3.81 16.53 -22.50
N THR A 530 -3.95 17.04 -21.27
CA THR A 530 -5.10 16.76 -20.40
C THR A 530 -6.41 17.25 -21.02
N ASP A 531 -6.43 18.43 -21.63
CA ASP A 531 -7.64 18.93 -22.30
C ASP A 531 -8.06 18.01 -23.45
N VAL A 532 -7.08 17.60 -24.28
CA VAL A 532 -7.34 16.69 -25.40
C VAL A 532 -7.81 15.32 -24.90
N MET A 533 -7.19 14.78 -23.85
CA MET A 533 -7.63 13.53 -23.22
C MET A 533 -9.06 13.64 -22.71
N ASN A 534 -9.42 14.71 -21.99
CA ASN A 534 -10.78 14.91 -21.48
C ASN A 534 -11.81 15.04 -22.62
N TYR A 535 -11.43 15.71 -23.71
CA TYR A 535 -12.25 15.78 -24.93
C TYR A 535 -12.46 14.40 -25.56
N VAL A 536 -11.40 13.60 -25.65
CA VAL A 536 -11.45 12.22 -26.15
C VAL A 536 -12.30 11.32 -25.25
N ILE A 537 -12.15 11.43 -23.93
CA ILE A 537 -12.91 10.66 -22.96
C ILE A 537 -14.40 10.98 -23.03
N SER A 538 -14.77 12.26 -23.08
CA SER A 538 -16.17 12.70 -23.15
C SER A 538 -16.86 12.41 -24.49
N SER A 539 -16.09 12.15 -25.55
CA SER A 539 -16.62 11.88 -26.88
C SER A 539 -17.34 10.52 -26.96
N GLN A 540 -18.59 10.53 -27.43
CA GLN A 540 -19.38 9.29 -27.63
C GLN A 540 -18.98 8.53 -28.90
N LEU A 541 -18.52 9.25 -29.91
CA LEU A 541 -18.02 8.70 -31.17
C LEU A 541 -16.58 9.13 -31.36
N ARG A 542 -15.79 8.29 -32.03
CA ARG A 542 -14.41 8.63 -32.36
C ARG A 542 -14.38 9.91 -33.21
N PRO A 543 -13.68 10.97 -32.80
CA PRO A 543 -13.50 12.14 -33.64
C PRO A 543 -12.78 11.76 -34.95
N SER A 544 -13.32 12.22 -36.08
CA SER A 544 -12.77 11.88 -37.41
C SER A 544 -11.32 12.34 -37.64
N THR A 545 -10.83 13.31 -36.87
CA THR A 545 -9.48 13.88 -36.92
C THR A 545 -8.63 13.49 -35.72
N LEU A 546 -9.08 12.52 -34.92
CA LEU A 546 -8.23 11.98 -33.87
C LEU A 546 -7.12 11.16 -34.52
N GLU A 547 -5.89 11.69 -34.49
CA GLU A 547 -4.72 11.10 -35.13
C GLU A 547 -4.27 9.84 -34.40
N GLU A 548 -3.85 8.82 -35.15
CA GLU A 548 -3.31 7.55 -34.64
C GLU A 548 -1.78 7.60 -34.53
N ASP A 549 -1.25 8.69 -33.96
CA ASP A 549 0.16 8.79 -33.61
C ASP A 549 0.38 8.36 -32.15
N TYR A 550 1.38 7.50 -31.93
CA TYR A 550 1.65 6.87 -30.64
C TYR A 550 3.12 7.06 -30.28
N HIS A 551 3.42 7.09 -28.98
CA HIS A 551 4.80 7.14 -28.54
C HIS A 551 5.58 5.88 -28.98
N PHE A 552 6.89 6.01 -29.20
CA PHE A 552 7.76 4.85 -29.47
C PHE A 552 8.37 4.25 -28.21
N SER A 553 8.36 5.01 -27.12
CA SER A 553 8.87 4.60 -25.81
C SER A 553 8.07 5.25 -24.70
N HIS A 554 8.07 4.61 -23.54
CA HIS A 554 7.51 5.15 -22.31
C HIS A 554 8.60 5.26 -21.25
N LEU A 555 8.71 6.40 -20.59
CA LEU A 555 9.70 6.59 -19.53
C LEU A 555 9.26 5.83 -18.27
N LEU A 556 10.19 5.11 -17.64
CA LEU A 556 9.96 4.41 -16.38
C LEU A 556 10.69 5.10 -15.23
N GLU A 557 10.14 4.96 -14.03
CA GLU A 557 10.78 5.35 -12.77
C GLU A 557 11.67 4.26 -12.23
N GLY A 558 12.67 4.66 -11.43
CA GLY A 558 13.61 3.75 -10.81
C GLY A 558 14.69 3.30 -11.80
N ALA A 559 15.21 2.09 -11.59
CA ALA A 559 16.36 1.61 -12.32
C ALA A 559 16.42 0.09 -12.43
N LEU A 560 17.24 -0.39 -13.37
CA LEU A 560 17.58 -1.81 -13.47
C LEU A 560 18.65 -2.18 -12.45
N GLY A 561 18.68 -3.44 -12.02
CA GLY A 561 19.81 -3.99 -11.24
C GLY A 561 19.42 -4.50 -9.86
N VAL A 562 20.42 -4.92 -9.10
CA VAL A 562 20.27 -5.67 -7.84
C VAL A 562 19.40 -4.91 -6.83
N GLY A 563 18.31 -5.53 -6.38
CA GLY A 563 17.40 -4.95 -5.39
C GLY A 563 16.66 -3.69 -5.85
N LYS A 564 16.76 -3.31 -7.12
CA LYS A 564 16.11 -2.10 -7.66
C LYS A 564 14.69 -2.38 -8.09
N THR A 565 13.87 -1.34 -8.06
CA THR A 565 12.55 -1.35 -8.69
C THR A 565 12.59 -0.52 -9.97
N VAL A 566 11.92 -1.01 -11.01
CA VAL A 566 11.54 -0.19 -12.16
C VAL A 566 10.03 -0.24 -12.34
N ARG A 567 9.38 0.89 -12.61
CA ARG A 567 7.92 0.95 -12.74
C ARG A 567 7.44 2.07 -13.66
N THR A 568 6.20 2.01 -14.12
CA THR A 568 5.52 3.20 -14.64
C THR A 568 5.34 4.22 -13.51
N SER A 569 5.50 5.50 -13.80
CA SER A 569 5.11 6.54 -12.85
C SER A 569 3.60 6.46 -12.61
N SER A 570 3.15 6.66 -11.37
CA SER A 570 1.71 6.83 -11.13
C SER A 570 1.17 8.04 -11.89
N GLY A 571 2.02 9.04 -12.19
CA GLY A 571 1.65 10.21 -12.97
C GLY A 571 1.66 10.05 -14.47
N ALA A 572 2.18 8.92 -14.95
CA ALA A 572 2.23 8.57 -16.35
C ALA A 572 2.12 7.04 -16.47
N PRO A 573 0.95 6.44 -16.18
CA PRO A 573 0.72 5.04 -16.47
C PRO A 573 0.69 4.82 -17.99
N LEU A 574 0.68 3.55 -18.42
CA LEU A 574 0.36 3.27 -19.82
C LEU A 574 -1.15 3.44 -20.01
N VAL A 575 -1.53 4.44 -20.81
CA VAL A 575 -2.94 4.80 -21.04
C VAL A 575 -3.43 4.22 -22.36
N LEU A 576 -4.53 3.48 -22.30
CA LEU A 576 -5.34 3.11 -23.45
C LEU A 576 -6.60 3.98 -23.43
N ASP A 577 -6.58 5.06 -24.22
CA ASP A 577 -7.73 5.93 -24.39
C ASP A 577 -8.96 5.17 -24.95
N PRO A 578 -10.19 5.71 -24.79
CA PRO A 578 -11.41 5.04 -25.28
C PRO A 578 -11.43 4.69 -26.78
N PHE A 579 -10.59 5.31 -27.60
CA PHE A 579 -10.44 5.02 -29.03
C PHE A 579 -9.06 4.43 -29.39
N HIS A 580 -8.29 4.02 -28.40
CA HIS A 580 -6.98 3.41 -28.58
C HIS A 580 -7.07 2.17 -29.46
N ARG A 581 -6.09 1.93 -30.34
CA ARG A 581 -6.11 0.82 -31.31
C ARG A 581 -6.19 -0.57 -30.67
N SER A 582 -5.63 -0.71 -29.48
CA SER A 582 -5.53 -1.95 -28.70
C SER A 582 -6.50 -2.01 -27.51
N ASN A 583 -7.45 -1.08 -27.41
CA ASN A 583 -8.46 -1.12 -26.36
C ASN A 583 -9.35 -2.38 -26.51
N PRO A 584 -9.40 -3.30 -25.52
CA PRO A 584 -10.04 -4.60 -25.67
C PRO A 584 -11.56 -4.54 -25.79
N PHE A 585 -12.18 -3.42 -25.40
CA PHE A 585 -13.62 -3.23 -25.49
C PHE A 585 -14.07 -2.69 -26.86
N ARG A 586 -13.11 -2.40 -27.75
CA ARG A 586 -13.43 -1.94 -29.11
C ARG A 586 -13.57 -3.11 -30.07
N HIS A 587 -14.62 -3.06 -30.90
CA HIS A 587 -14.80 -3.98 -32.01
C HIS A 587 -14.94 -3.21 -33.33
N ALA A 588 -14.06 -3.48 -34.29
CA ALA A 588 -13.94 -2.73 -35.55
C ALA A 588 -15.24 -2.65 -36.39
N TYR A 589 -16.17 -3.59 -36.18
CA TYR A 589 -17.36 -3.76 -37.01
C TYR A 589 -18.69 -3.48 -36.31
N HIS A 590 -18.70 -2.96 -35.08
CA HIS A 590 -19.95 -2.67 -34.37
C HIS A 590 -19.95 -1.25 -33.80
N HIS A 591 -20.86 -0.39 -34.27
CA HIS A 591 -20.87 1.03 -33.93
C HIS A 591 -21.10 1.29 -32.44
N GLN A 592 -21.83 0.40 -31.74
CA GLN A 592 -22.02 0.48 -30.28
C GLN A 592 -20.76 0.12 -29.49
N HIS A 593 -19.74 -0.49 -30.13
CA HIS A 593 -18.45 -0.88 -29.54
C HIS A 593 -17.30 -0.13 -30.23
N ALA A 594 -17.57 1.03 -30.82
CA ALA A 594 -16.54 1.89 -31.42
C ALA A 594 -15.64 2.56 -30.36
N ARG A 595 -16.12 2.59 -29.11
CA ARG A 595 -15.51 3.18 -27.91
C ARG A 595 -15.33 2.10 -26.85
N GLY A 596 -14.19 2.09 -26.18
CA GLY A 596 -13.92 1.27 -24.99
C GLY A 596 -13.90 2.08 -23.70
N SER A 597 -13.69 1.42 -22.57
CA SER A 597 -13.39 2.12 -21.31
C SER A 597 -12.01 2.77 -21.38
N HIS A 598 -11.80 3.84 -20.62
CA HIS A 598 -10.47 4.37 -20.37
C HIS A 598 -9.73 3.39 -19.47
N VAL A 599 -8.60 2.85 -19.94
CA VAL A 599 -7.81 1.85 -19.20
C VAL A 599 -6.44 2.43 -18.91
N THR A 600 -6.00 2.35 -17.66
CA THR A 600 -4.63 2.63 -17.25
C THR A 600 -3.96 1.35 -16.78
N ARG A 601 -2.67 1.21 -17.09
CA ARG A 601 -1.85 0.06 -16.68
C ARG A 601 -0.63 0.57 -15.94
N GLU A 602 -0.46 0.09 -14.71
CA GLU A 602 0.67 0.41 -13.85
C GLU A 602 1.56 -0.81 -13.72
N LEU A 603 2.75 -0.76 -14.31
CA LEU A 603 3.70 -1.86 -14.32
C LEU A 603 4.75 -1.64 -13.23
N LYS A 604 5.12 -2.69 -12.51
CA LYS A 604 6.22 -2.67 -11.53
C LYS A 604 7.02 -3.96 -11.59
N ILE A 605 8.33 -3.82 -11.66
CA ILE A 605 9.29 -4.92 -11.56
C ILE A 605 10.19 -4.66 -10.36
N LEU A 606 10.25 -5.62 -9.44
CA LEU A 606 11.19 -5.64 -8.33
C LEU A 606 12.28 -6.67 -8.63
N PHE A 607 13.51 -6.21 -8.86
CA PHE A 607 14.64 -7.10 -9.08
C PHE A 607 15.11 -7.71 -7.76
N ASN A 608 15.51 -8.99 -7.80
CA ASN A 608 16.00 -9.71 -6.63
C ASN A 608 17.27 -9.04 -6.06
N ALA A 609 17.43 -9.15 -4.74
CA ALA A 609 18.62 -8.69 -4.01
C ALA A 609 19.89 -9.50 -4.37
N GLU A 610 19.74 -10.65 -5.02
CA GLU A 610 20.83 -11.43 -5.58
C GLU A 610 20.57 -11.67 -7.07
N GLN A 611 21.60 -11.45 -7.88
CA GLN A 611 21.59 -11.67 -9.33
C GLN A 611 22.75 -12.60 -9.68
N PRO A 612 22.52 -13.92 -9.79
CA PRO A 612 23.60 -14.90 -9.88
C PRO A 612 24.36 -14.85 -11.22
N ILE A 613 23.81 -14.16 -12.22
CA ILE A 613 24.31 -14.13 -13.59
C ILE A 613 24.38 -12.67 -14.05
N ALA A 614 25.57 -12.19 -14.44
CA ALA A 614 25.84 -10.76 -14.66
C ALA A 614 25.08 -10.13 -15.84
N ASP A 615 24.75 -10.91 -16.89
CA ASP A 615 24.01 -10.47 -18.07
C ASP A 615 22.50 -10.77 -18.00
N ARG A 616 22.03 -11.24 -16.83
CA ARG A 616 20.61 -11.52 -16.57
C ARG A 616 20.11 -10.78 -15.35
N LEU A 617 18.81 -10.46 -15.35
CA LEU A 617 18.13 -9.89 -14.19
C LEU A 617 16.86 -10.67 -13.89
N PHE A 618 16.76 -11.19 -12.67
CA PHE A 618 15.61 -11.91 -12.14
C PHE A 618 14.82 -11.02 -11.18
N GLY A 619 13.51 -11.19 -11.15
CA GLY A 619 12.67 -10.40 -10.26
C GLY A 619 11.22 -10.85 -10.19
N LYS A 620 10.42 -10.04 -9.51
CA LYS A 620 8.97 -10.16 -9.43
C LYS A 620 8.29 -9.06 -10.25
N TYR A 621 7.28 -9.44 -10.98
CA TYR A 621 6.39 -8.55 -11.72
C TYR A 621 5.11 -8.33 -10.93
N HIS A 622 4.65 -7.08 -10.93
CA HIS A 622 3.31 -6.71 -10.51
C HIS A 622 2.74 -5.75 -11.54
N GLU A 623 1.46 -5.89 -11.83
CA GLU A 623 0.76 -4.93 -12.67
C GLU A 623 -0.64 -4.68 -12.12
N THR A 624 -1.06 -3.42 -12.10
CA THR A 624 -2.44 -3.03 -11.79
C THR A 624 -3.09 -2.45 -13.04
N LEU A 625 -4.25 -2.96 -13.41
CA LEU A 625 -5.07 -2.42 -14.49
C LEU A 625 -6.34 -1.81 -13.92
N HIS A 626 -6.61 -0.57 -14.30
CA HIS A 626 -7.83 0.15 -13.95
C HIS A 626 -8.76 0.26 -15.15
N GLY A 627 -10.07 0.36 -14.91
CA GLY A 627 -11.07 0.57 -15.96
C GLY A 627 -11.43 -0.66 -16.80
N VAL A 628 -10.80 -1.82 -16.55
CA VAL A 628 -11.17 -3.11 -17.19
C VAL A 628 -12.34 -3.81 -16.50
N ALA A 629 -12.54 -3.55 -15.21
CA ALA A 629 -13.65 -4.05 -14.39
C ALA A 629 -13.99 -3.00 -13.32
N LYS A 630 -15.04 -3.25 -12.52
CA LYS A 630 -15.40 -2.38 -11.39
C LYS A 630 -14.28 -2.31 -10.35
N SER A 631 -13.58 -3.42 -10.15
CA SER A 631 -12.41 -3.54 -9.28
C SER A 631 -11.13 -3.48 -10.11
N ASN A 632 -10.03 -3.05 -9.49
CA ASN A 632 -8.72 -3.13 -10.11
C ASN A 632 -8.34 -4.59 -10.36
N LEU A 633 -7.84 -4.89 -11.56
CA LEU A 633 -7.27 -6.19 -11.88
C LEU A 633 -5.78 -6.14 -11.55
N GLN A 634 -5.32 -7.00 -10.65
CA GLN A 634 -3.90 -7.09 -10.30
C GLN A 634 -3.32 -8.39 -10.84
N LEU A 635 -2.16 -8.29 -11.48
CA LEU A 635 -1.38 -9.40 -12.00
C LEU A 635 -0.08 -9.51 -11.20
N SER A 636 0.37 -10.73 -10.97
CA SER A 636 1.71 -11.00 -10.43
C SER A 636 2.41 -12.09 -11.22
N GLY A 637 3.75 -12.05 -11.19
CA GLY A 637 4.56 -13.02 -11.90
C GLY A 637 6.04 -12.95 -11.56
N ARG A 638 6.83 -13.78 -12.24
CA ARG A 638 8.29 -13.71 -12.21
C ARG A 638 8.81 -13.12 -13.52
N VAL A 639 9.97 -12.47 -13.46
CA VAL A 639 10.65 -11.96 -14.66
C VAL A 639 12.06 -12.50 -14.78
N GLU A 640 12.48 -12.70 -16.01
CA GLU A 640 13.88 -12.89 -16.38
C GLU A 640 14.20 -11.99 -17.58
N PHE A 641 15.14 -11.07 -17.41
CA PHE A 641 15.68 -10.23 -18.48
C PHE A 641 17.06 -10.70 -18.86
N SER A 642 17.37 -10.67 -20.16
CA SER A 642 18.72 -10.84 -20.69
C SER A 642 19.16 -9.55 -21.39
N ARG A 643 20.42 -9.16 -21.19
CA ARG A 643 20.99 -8.02 -21.92
C ARG A 643 21.34 -8.46 -23.33
N LEU A 644 20.71 -7.82 -24.31
CA LEU A 644 20.96 -8.12 -25.72
C LEU A 644 22.04 -7.22 -26.33
N SER A 645 22.15 -5.98 -25.86
CA SER A 645 23.10 -5.01 -26.40
C SER A 645 23.49 -3.98 -25.34
N PRO A 646 24.76 -3.53 -25.27
CA PRO A 646 25.19 -2.46 -24.36
C PRO A 646 24.95 -1.04 -24.90
N ILE A 647 24.34 -0.88 -26.08
CA ILE A 647 24.16 0.43 -26.73
C ILE A 647 23.27 1.35 -25.87
N VAL A 648 23.81 2.50 -25.51
CA VAL A 648 23.14 3.45 -24.58
C VAL A 648 22.29 4.51 -25.27
N LYS A 649 22.38 4.64 -26.60
CA LYS A 649 21.64 5.63 -27.39
C LYS A 649 20.52 4.96 -28.18
N LEU A 650 19.32 5.55 -28.12
CA LEU A 650 18.19 5.22 -28.99
C LEU A 650 18.05 6.29 -30.07
N GLU A 651 17.95 5.88 -31.32
CA GLU A 651 17.68 6.74 -32.48
C GLU A 651 16.17 6.79 -32.75
N GLY A 652 15.63 7.98 -33.02
CA GLY A 652 14.20 8.17 -33.27
C GLY A 652 13.34 8.43 -32.03
N LEU A 653 13.92 8.96 -30.95
CA LEU A 653 13.20 9.35 -29.73
C LEU A 653 12.56 10.76 -29.79
N ASN A 654 12.69 11.48 -30.91
CA ASN A 654 12.24 12.87 -31.04
C ASN A 654 10.72 13.02 -31.13
#